data_AF-A0A7X9BVS1-F1
#
_entry.id   AF-A0A7X9BVS1-F1
#
_cell.length_a   1.000
_cell.length_b   1.000
_cell.length_c   1.000
_cell.angle_alpha   90.00
_cell.angle_beta   90.00
_cell.angle_gamma   90.00
#
_symmetry.space_group_name_H-M   'P 1'
#
loop_
_entity.id
_entity.type
_entity.pdbx_description
1 polymer ?
#
loop_
_entity_poly.entity_id
_entity_poly.type
_entity_poly.pdbx_seq_one_letter_code
_entity_poly.pdbx_strand_id
1 'polypeptide(L)'
;MEHLSGTGINIPDIGKEYVFGDDAFNTMRLQGTDGFYAMYLDSSDHGSAFPICDLKEMTYYCLEQRQWMPDNEETTNMYLKSSGECALQPGRSLAVKWLAPEAGTYYVDAYFYGGTRDTTIENDDGIAYGVYKGVERLFYLNITSAFWISRQEAEENSNYHMIKTIKLEKGEALYFTADPKKVIKSSDLPAFRISIKTSNRSIDFTSGMMSFEGCNKEDVIAYPAVKEYPQYDVKYIVRVNGKEVGVYSDKNSWNKSVNFASFEMREGKTVMVEVTPLFGYNEYKILPDKYGIISSRNCNSISFKLSDCKAKLSFVFDENYKNTTLHLFANPIDDEAPTESTDRVLYFGPGYHSLQKPIEPESGQIVYIANGAVVSGTVRIFRKDNVIVTGSGMIVRDESSLSGFRAIRVIDSTNIKISGITANVNMKNEWTTEIRRSSNVLIDNYKVISPEWASTDAVDIINSQKVYVTDSFLRSTDDTVTLKGLEWEGTGELPAQLEHIYITGCILWNECNSAMVVGEESMAKYYRNIYFRDIDVIFSYDDIYHHENLYERAVISIIPCHGSTFEQIYWENIKVNQCERLVCFAFVNEFYKKPIGDLCQKIPGYIKNVTIKNVISNSNSTGLYANQIYLKGWDANKNISDINFENVVIRGEKLNADSPFIVKNTYVSNIVFK
;
A
#
# COMPACT_ATOMS: atom_id res chain seq x y z
N MET A 1 17.87 31.12 2.38
CA MET A 1 17.37 31.58 1.07
C MET A 1 17.24 30.36 0.18
N GLU A 2 15.97 30.03 -0.06
CA GLU A 2 15.35 29.25 -1.15
C GLU A 2 16.17 28.22 -1.92
N HIS A 3 15.67 26.96 -1.89
CA HIS A 3 14.97 26.40 -3.04
C HIS A 3 14.02 25.27 -2.58
N LEU A 4 12.81 25.66 -2.14
CA LEU A 4 11.66 24.75 -2.09
C LEU A 4 11.09 24.65 -3.50
N SER A 5 11.53 23.65 -4.26
CA SER A 5 10.89 23.28 -5.54
C SER A 5 9.94 22.11 -5.30
N GLY A 6 8.77 22.46 -4.79
CA GLY A 6 7.64 21.57 -4.60
C GLY A 6 6.34 22.33 -4.86
N THR A 7 6.23 23.01 -5.99
CA THR A 7 5.00 23.73 -6.36
C THR A 7 4.16 22.85 -7.29
N GLY A 8 3.67 21.74 -6.76
CA GLY A 8 2.38 21.21 -7.21
C GLY A 8 1.31 22.09 -6.59
N ILE A 9 0.61 22.88 -7.40
CA ILE A 9 -0.52 23.70 -6.93
C ILE A 9 -1.66 22.72 -6.63
N ASN A 10 -1.96 22.48 -5.35
CA ASN A 10 -3.12 21.66 -4.97
C ASN A 10 -4.39 22.51 -5.07
N ILE A 11 -5.03 22.47 -6.23
CA ILE A 11 -6.41 22.97 -6.40
C ILE A 11 -7.34 21.97 -5.69
N PRO A 12 -8.35 22.42 -4.92
CA PRO A 12 -9.28 21.50 -4.27
C PRO A 12 -10.05 20.64 -5.27
N ASP A 13 -9.90 19.31 -5.16
CA ASP A 13 -10.64 18.35 -5.98
C ASP A 13 -12.14 18.38 -5.68
N ILE A 14 -12.95 18.14 -6.72
CA ILE A 14 -14.38 17.99 -6.54
C ILE A 14 -14.66 16.72 -5.73
N GLY A 15 -15.27 16.90 -4.56
CA GLY A 15 -15.67 15.80 -3.67
C GLY A 15 -14.66 15.46 -2.58
N LYS A 16 -13.51 16.15 -2.52
CA LYS A 16 -12.56 15.99 -1.42
C LYS A 16 -13.09 16.67 -0.15
N GLU A 17 -13.07 15.94 0.95
CA GLU A 17 -13.47 16.42 2.26
C GLU A 17 -12.26 16.48 3.19
N TYR A 18 -12.23 17.51 4.03
CA TYR A 18 -11.23 17.74 5.04
C TYR A 18 -11.88 17.65 6.41
N VAL A 19 -11.33 16.81 7.27
CA VAL A 19 -11.82 16.62 8.64
C VAL A 19 -10.72 17.01 9.62
N PHE A 20 -11.08 17.75 10.66
CA PHE A 20 -10.19 18.26 11.69
C PHE A 20 -10.80 18.04 13.07
N GLY A 21 -10.01 17.60 14.04
CA GLY A 21 -10.48 17.31 15.41
C GLY A 21 -11.15 15.95 15.60
N ASP A 22 -11.06 15.05 14.61
CA ASP A 22 -11.62 13.69 14.65
C ASP A 22 -10.52 12.62 14.82
N ASP A 23 -10.78 11.64 15.69
CA ASP A 23 -9.82 10.65 16.15
C ASP A 23 -9.33 9.66 15.08
N ALA A 24 -10.07 9.51 13.99
CA ALA A 24 -9.73 8.58 12.91
C ALA A 24 -9.32 9.26 11.60
N PHE A 25 -9.54 10.57 11.44
CA PHE A 25 -9.60 11.19 10.11
C PHE A 25 -8.98 12.59 9.98
N ASN A 26 -8.01 13.00 10.81
CA ASN A 26 -7.38 14.29 10.58
C ASN A 26 -6.66 14.33 9.21
N THR A 27 -7.13 15.20 8.32
CA THR A 27 -6.68 15.28 6.92
C THR A 27 -5.38 16.05 6.73
N MET A 28 -4.98 16.87 7.71
CA MET A 28 -3.77 17.68 7.64
C MET A 28 -2.62 17.01 8.40
N ARG A 29 -1.59 16.58 7.67
CA ARG A 29 -0.36 15.99 8.25
C ARG A 29 0.70 17.03 8.59
N LEU A 30 0.80 18.08 7.76
CA LEU A 30 1.69 19.23 7.96
C LEU A 30 0.93 20.57 7.71
N GLN A 31 1.33 21.68 8.32
CA GLN A 31 0.90 23.05 7.96
C GLN A 31 1.16 23.25 6.47
N GLY A 32 0.22 23.90 5.80
CA GLY A 32 0.21 24.07 4.37
C GLY A 32 -0.29 22.86 3.58
N THR A 33 -0.58 21.70 4.20
CA THR A 33 -1.20 20.56 3.49
C THR A 33 -2.52 21.03 2.89
N ASP A 34 -2.64 20.98 1.56
CA ASP A 34 -3.81 21.45 0.82
C ASP A 34 -4.21 22.91 1.12
N GLY A 35 -3.23 23.72 1.53
CA GLY A 35 -3.41 25.13 1.90
C GLY A 35 -3.94 25.34 3.32
N PHE A 36 -4.10 24.29 4.13
CA PHE A 36 -4.60 24.38 5.50
C PHE A 36 -3.50 24.58 6.54
N TYR A 37 -3.81 25.37 7.56
CA TYR A 37 -2.94 25.69 8.69
C TYR A 37 -3.71 25.61 10.01
N ALA A 38 -3.17 24.92 11.02
CA ALA A 38 -3.67 24.98 12.39
C ALA A 38 -3.17 26.23 13.10
N MET A 39 -4.10 26.95 13.70
CA MET A 39 -3.90 28.24 14.36
C MET A 39 -4.46 28.21 15.78
N TYR A 40 -3.95 29.06 16.65
CA TYR A 40 -4.47 29.24 18.01
C TYR A 40 -4.44 30.70 18.44
N LEU A 41 -5.19 30.98 19.50
CA LEU A 41 -5.21 32.27 20.17
C LEU A 41 -5.09 32.06 21.69
N ASP A 42 -4.21 32.83 22.34
CA ASP A 42 -4.00 32.82 23.81
C ASP A 42 -5.09 33.60 24.57
N SER A 43 -6.32 33.54 24.09
CA SER A 43 -7.53 34.07 24.75
C SER A 43 -8.77 33.34 24.21
N SER A 44 -9.87 33.37 24.96
CA SER A 44 -11.15 32.80 24.56
C SER A 44 -12.34 33.62 25.08
N ASP A 45 -13.54 33.23 24.66
CA ASP A 45 -14.82 33.88 24.91
C ASP A 45 -14.90 35.29 24.30
N HIS A 46 -14.59 35.36 23.01
CA HIS A 46 -14.66 36.58 22.19
C HIS A 46 -16.02 36.73 21.51
N GLY A 47 -16.78 35.64 21.46
CA GLY A 47 -18.11 35.63 20.87
C GLY A 47 -18.07 36.02 19.39
N SER A 48 -18.97 36.91 18.96
CA SER A 48 -19.10 37.28 17.54
C SER A 48 -17.96 38.14 17.00
N ALA A 49 -17.07 38.64 17.85
CA ALA A 49 -15.97 39.54 17.51
C ALA A 49 -14.61 38.83 17.67
N PHE A 50 -14.48 37.64 17.07
CA PHE A 50 -13.28 36.82 17.22
C PHE A 50 -12.02 37.50 16.62
N PRO A 51 -10.87 37.58 17.34
CA PRO A 51 -9.70 38.35 16.90
C PRO A 51 -8.85 37.59 15.86
N ILE A 52 -9.34 37.51 14.62
CA ILE A 52 -8.66 36.75 13.55
C ILE A 52 -7.22 37.20 13.31
N CYS A 53 -6.94 38.50 13.42
CA CYS A 53 -5.60 39.06 13.20
C CYS A 53 -4.57 38.65 14.25
N ASP A 54 -5.03 38.21 15.43
CA ASP A 54 -4.16 37.83 16.55
C ASP A 54 -3.88 36.31 16.57
N LEU A 55 -4.48 35.56 15.66
CA LEU A 55 -4.24 34.12 15.50
C LEU A 55 -2.77 33.86 15.16
N LYS A 56 -2.17 32.94 15.92
CA LYS A 56 -0.80 32.49 15.72
C LYS A 56 -0.81 31.10 15.08
N GLU A 57 0.07 30.89 14.11
CA GLU A 57 0.28 29.56 13.55
C GLU A 57 0.91 28.64 14.61
N MET A 58 0.44 27.41 14.70
CA MET A 58 1.04 26.41 15.58
C MET A 58 2.40 25.96 15.04
N THR A 59 3.44 25.96 15.87
CA THR A 59 4.84 25.77 15.44
C THR A 59 5.40 24.35 15.61
N TYR A 60 4.64 23.40 16.18
CA TYR A 60 5.13 22.03 16.44
C TYR A 60 4.48 20.96 15.55
N TYR A 61 5.32 20.05 15.04
CA TYR A 61 4.94 18.83 14.32
C TYR A 61 5.52 17.61 15.03
N CYS A 62 4.74 16.54 15.19
CA CYS A 62 5.27 15.23 15.54
C CYS A 62 4.57 14.13 14.73
N LEU A 63 5.37 13.21 14.19
CA LEU A 63 5.02 12.11 13.29
C LEU A 63 4.80 10.75 14.01
N GLU A 64 4.58 10.70 15.33
CA GLU A 64 4.40 9.42 16.05
C GLU A 64 2.94 9.13 16.46
N GLN A 65 2.54 7.86 16.28
CA GLN A 65 1.18 7.32 16.47
C GLN A 65 0.80 6.94 17.92
N ARG A 66 1.59 7.24 18.97
CA ARG A 66 1.19 7.00 20.38
C ARG A 66 1.69 8.12 21.32
N GLN A 67 0.95 8.35 22.41
CA GLN A 67 0.85 9.55 23.26
C GLN A 67 2.05 9.95 24.20
N TRP A 68 2.10 11.28 24.52
CA TRP A 68 2.61 12.10 25.67
C TRP A 68 4.01 11.85 26.34
N MET A 69 4.79 12.89 26.76
CA MET A 69 4.88 13.45 28.16
C MET A 69 6.04 14.53 28.34
N PRO A 70 6.21 15.24 29.50
CA PRO A 70 6.66 16.64 29.68
C PRO A 70 8.13 16.85 30.16
N ASP A 71 8.68 18.09 30.11
CA ASP A 71 9.24 18.78 31.31
C ASP A 71 9.64 20.29 31.12
N ASN A 72 9.28 21.09 32.12
CA ASN A 72 9.94 22.27 32.72
C ASN A 72 10.14 23.68 32.08
N GLU A 73 9.55 24.09 30.95
CA GLU A 73 9.49 25.55 30.60
C GLU A 73 8.17 26.00 29.94
N GLU A 74 7.84 27.30 30.05
CA GLU A 74 6.55 27.93 29.70
C GLU A 74 6.19 27.89 28.19
N THR A 75 4.94 27.44 27.90
CA THR A 75 4.11 27.57 26.66
C THR A 75 4.44 26.63 25.47
N THR A 76 3.53 25.96 24.74
CA THR A 76 2.08 26.10 24.43
C THR A 76 1.58 24.71 23.93
N ASN A 77 0.67 24.03 24.61
CA ASN A 77 0.12 22.73 24.18
C ASN A 77 -1.33 22.88 23.71
N MET A 78 -1.58 22.83 22.40
CA MET A 78 -2.91 22.64 21.80
C MET A 78 -2.78 21.68 20.62
N TYR A 79 -3.51 20.57 20.62
CA TYR A 79 -3.47 19.55 19.56
C TYR A 79 -4.87 19.33 18.99
N LEU A 80 -4.98 19.25 17.67
CA LEU A 80 -6.14 18.64 16.98
C LEU A 80 -5.82 17.15 16.79
N LYS A 81 -5.91 16.36 17.87
CA LYS A 81 -5.41 14.98 17.93
C LYS A 81 -6.49 13.94 18.20
N SER A 82 -6.05 12.70 17.96
CA SER A 82 -6.85 11.61 17.46
C SER A 82 -6.89 10.32 18.34
N SER A 83 -6.53 10.43 19.63
CA SER A 83 -6.22 9.25 20.45
C SER A 83 -6.64 9.35 21.92
N GLY A 84 -7.73 10.06 22.25
CA GLY A 84 -8.33 9.94 23.58
C GLY A 84 -7.58 10.55 24.77
N GLU A 85 -6.99 11.74 24.61
CA GLU A 85 -6.78 12.74 25.69
C GLU A 85 -6.18 14.02 25.09
N CYS A 86 -6.99 15.09 24.93
CA CYS A 86 -6.60 16.50 24.67
C CYS A 86 -7.82 17.41 24.92
N ALA A 87 -7.71 18.44 25.75
CA ALA A 87 -8.78 19.42 26.02
C ALA A 87 -8.41 20.79 25.44
N LEU A 88 -9.39 21.61 25.00
CA LEU A 88 -9.17 23.06 25.00
C LEU A 88 -8.70 23.49 26.40
N GLN A 89 -7.68 24.34 26.45
CA GLN A 89 -7.24 24.92 27.71
C GLN A 89 -8.11 26.13 28.04
N PRO A 90 -8.40 26.39 29.34
CA PRO A 90 -9.08 27.60 29.74
C PRO A 90 -8.37 28.83 29.16
N GLY A 91 -9.12 29.71 28.49
CA GLY A 91 -8.57 30.93 27.92
C GLY A 91 -7.80 30.74 26.61
N ARG A 92 -8.06 29.68 25.82
CA ARG A 92 -7.51 29.55 24.46
C ARG A 92 -8.55 29.17 23.42
N SER A 93 -8.39 29.71 22.21
CA SER A 93 -9.23 29.39 21.06
C SER A 93 -8.45 28.70 19.95
N LEU A 94 -9.16 27.95 19.10
CA LEU A 94 -8.60 27.25 17.95
C LEU A 94 -9.12 27.85 16.65
N ALA A 95 -8.30 27.76 15.61
CA ALA A 95 -8.78 27.92 14.26
C ALA A 95 -8.04 27.02 13.26
N VAL A 96 -8.72 26.67 12.19
CA VAL A 96 -8.13 26.13 10.97
C VAL A 96 -8.17 27.24 9.92
N LYS A 97 -7.02 27.64 9.39
CA LYS A 97 -6.86 28.64 8.33
C LYS A 97 -6.66 27.92 7.01
N TRP A 98 -7.33 28.34 5.94
CA TRP A 98 -7.12 27.83 4.59
C TRP A 98 -6.72 28.96 3.64
N LEU A 99 -5.69 28.79 2.83
CA LEU A 99 -5.24 29.74 1.82
C LEU A 99 -5.73 29.34 0.43
N ALA A 100 -6.36 30.28 -0.28
CA ALA A 100 -6.77 30.05 -1.67
C ALA A 100 -5.53 29.86 -2.58
N PRO A 101 -5.39 28.72 -3.27
CA PRO A 101 -4.21 28.45 -4.09
C PRO A 101 -4.16 29.32 -5.36
N GLU A 102 -5.32 29.73 -5.87
CA GLU A 102 -5.49 30.60 -7.03
C GLU A 102 -6.68 31.56 -6.84
N ALA A 103 -6.72 32.62 -7.66
CA ALA A 103 -7.88 33.50 -7.70
C ALA A 103 -9.07 32.76 -8.34
N GLY A 104 -10.23 32.78 -7.70
CA GLY A 104 -11.36 32.01 -8.19
C GLY A 104 -12.63 32.10 -7.35
N THR A 105 -13.65 31.38 -7.83
CA THR A 105 -14.90 31.18 -7.09
C THR A 105 -14.88 29.80 -6.45
N TYR A 106 -15.06 29.77 -5.14
CA TYR A 106 -15.01 28.55 -4.33
C TYR A 106 -16.38 28.28 -3.72
N TYR A 107 -16.79 27.02 -3.78
CA TYR A 107 -17.99 26.50 -3.15
C TYR A 107 -17.55 25.80 -1.86
N VAL A 108 -17.85 26.44 -0.73
CA VAL A 108 -17.46 25.98 0.60
C VAL A 108 -18.68 25.41 1.29
N ASP A 109 -18.55 24.16 1.74
CA ASP A 109 -19.53 23.44 2.54
C ASP A 109 -18.80 22.91 3.77
N ALA A 110 -19.07 23.51 4.92
CA ALA A 110 -18.46 23.14 6.18
C ALA A 110 -19.51 22.95 7.27
N TYR A 111 -19.31 21.98 8.16
CA TYR A 111 -20.14 21.83 9.34
C TYR A 111 -19.30 21.51 10.58
N PHE A 112 -19.86 21.86 11.74
CA PHE A 112 -19.20 21.76 13.04
C PHE A 112 -19.84 20.65 13.87
N TYR A 113 -19.02 19.87 14.57
CA TYR A 113 -19.49 18.81 15.43
C TYR A 113 -18.55 18.62 16.64
N GLY A 114 -18.89 17.70 17.54
CA GLY A 114 -18.25 17.62 18.84
C GLY A 114 -18.71 18.76 19.76
N GLY A 115 -17.99 18.99 20.86
CA GLY A 115 -18.42 19.90 21.92
C GLY A 115 -17.81 19.53 23.27
N THR A 116 -18.54 19.79 24.33
CA THR A 116 -18.19 19.50 25.72
C THR A 116 -18.69 18.10 26.11
N ARG A 117 -17.80 17.20 26.54
CA ARG A 117 -18.18 15.81 26.86
C ARG A 117 -19.05 15.67 28.12
N ASP A 118 -18.85 16.52 29.13
CA ASP A 118 -19.64 16.48 30.35
C ASP A 118 -20.91 17.33 30.22
N THR A 119 -21.97 16.71 29.72
CA THR A 119 -23.29 17.35 29.56
C THR A 119 -24.20 17.13 30.78
N THR A 120 -23.67 16.60 31.90
CA THR A 120 -24.51 16.12 33.02
C THR A 120 -24.97 17.24 33.97
N ILE A 121 -24.45 18.46 33.82
CA ILE A 121 -24.82 19.64 34.61
C ILE A 121 -24.92 20.86 33.68
N GLU A 122 -26.09 21.50 33.62
CA GLU A 122 -26.30 22.76 32.89
C GLU A 122 -25.37 23.84 33.48
N ASN A 123 -24.49 24.39 32.63
CA ASN A 123 -23.45 25.36 33.00
C ASN A 123 -23.10 26.23 31.77
N ASP A 124 -22.18 27.19 31.94
CA ASP A 124 -21.71 28.09 30.87
C ASP A 124 -20.45 27.56 30.13
N ASP A 125 -20.22 26.24 30.11
CA ASP A 125 -19.08 25.55 29.44
C ASP A 125 -19.42 25.21 27.98
N GLY A 126 -19.74 26.23 27.18
CA GLY A 126 -20.12 26.09 25.77
C GLY A 126 -19.02 26.50 24.78
N ILE A 127 -19.28 26.30 23.48
CA ILE A 127 -18.35 26.65 22.38
C ILE A 127 -19.05 27.52 21.34
N ALA A 128 -18.37 28.57 20.89
CA ALA A 128 -18.75 29.34 19.72
C ALA A 128 -17.93 28.92 18.49
N TYR A 129 -18.61 28.51 17.43
CA TYR A 129 -18.02 28.22 16.13
C TYR A 129 -18.19 29.39 15.17
N GLY A 130 -17.21 29.59 14.28
CA GLY A 130 -17.29 30.65 13.29
C GLY A 130 -16.55 30.32 12.00
N VAL A 131 -16.96 30.98 10.91
CA VAL A 131 -16.17 31.03 9.67
C VAL A 131 -15.95 32.48 9.28
N TYR A 132 -14.70 32.84 8.95
CA TYR A 132 -14.30 34.21 8.61
C TYR A 132 -13.50 34.27 7.32
N LYS A 133 -13.68 35.34 6.54
CA LYS A 133 -12.79 35.77 5.45
C LYS A 133 -12.09 37.06 5.91
N GLY A 134 -10.82 36.95 6.28
CA GLY A 134 -10.16 38.04 7.04
C GLY A 134 -10.94 38.34 8.32
N VAL A 135 -11.36 39.60 8.52
CA VAL A 135 -12.21 40.01 9.66
C VAL A 135 -13.72 39.92 9.37
N GLU A 136 -14.12 39.58 8.13
CA GLU A 136 -15.52 39.42 7.77
C GLU A 136 -16.05 38.08 8.27
N ARG A 137 -17.09 38.11 9.09
CA ARG A 137 -17.76 36.91 9.60
C ARG A 137 -18.78 36.38 8.61
N LEU A 138 -18.53 35.18 8.10
CA LEU A 138 -19.39 34.48 7.14
C LEU A 138 -20.43 33.58 7.82
N PHE A 139 -20.07 32.99 8.97
CA PHE A 139 -20.94 32.11 9.77
C PHE A 139 -20.59 32.23 11.24
N TYR A 140 -21.59 32.03 12.10
CA TYR A 140 -21.42 32.04 13.55
C TYR A 140 -22.50 31.21 14.24
N LEU A 141 -22.08 30.29 15.09
CA LEU A 141 -22.93 29.45 15.93
C LEU A 141 -22.41 29.54 17.36
N ASN A 142 -23.23 30.03 18.28
CA ASN A 142 -22.85 30.18 19.68
C ASN A 142 -23.69 29.24 20.53
N ILE A 143 -23.03 28.24 21.12
CA ILE A 143 -23.66 27.33 22.06
C ILE A 143 -23.13 27.71 23.43
N THR A 144 -24.02 28.14 24.32
CA THR A 144 -23.64 28.74 25.61
C THR A 144 -23.43 27.72 26.72
N SER A 145 -24.03 26.54 26.59
CA SER A 145 -24.00 25.49 27.61
C SER A 145 -23.31 24.24 27.11
N ALA A 146 -22.82 23.41 28.05
CA ALA A 146 -22.21 22.13 27.73
C ALA A 146 -23.11 21.29 26.81
N PHE A 147 -22.55 20.81 25.70
CA PHE A 147 -23.28 20.08 24.66
C PHE A 147 -22.37 19.09 23.95
N TRP A 148 -22.96 18.04 23.38
CA TRP A 148 -22.27 17.14 22.47
C TRP A 148 -23.16 16.88 21.25
N ILE A 149 -22.60 16.99 20.04
CA ILE A 149 -23.27 16.59 18.81
C ILE A 149 -22.37 15.64 18.02
N SER A 150 -22.91 14.50 17.61
CA SER A 150 -22.17 13.57 16.76
C SER A 150 -22.01 14.11 15.33
N ARG A 151 -21.05 13.56 14.59
CA ARG A 151 -20.84 13.95 13.18
C ARG A 151 -22.08 13.73 12.33
N GLN A 152 -22.76 12.59 12.49
CA GLN A 152 -23.97 12.26 11.74
C GLN A 152 -25.10 13.26 12.03
N GLU A 153 -25.32 13.58 13.30
CA GLU A 153 -26.36 14.55 13.70
C GLU A 153 -26.07 15.96 13.18
N ALA A 154 -24.79 16.38 13.20
CA ALA A 154 -24.39 17.67 12.64
C ALA A 154 -24.54 17.71 11.12
N GLU A 155 -24.24 16.61 10.43
CA GLU A 155 -24.39 16.48 8.98
C GLU A 155 -25.85 16.62 8.55
N GLU A 156 -26.78 16.06 9.31
CA GLU A 156 -28.23 16.13 9.05
C GLU A 156 -28.86 17.48 9.48
N ASN A 157 -28.17 18.28 10.30
CA ASN A 157 -28.71 19.51 10.88
C ASN A 157 -28.09 20.78 10.27
N SER A 158 -28.84 21.44 9.39
CA SER A 158 -28.40 22.64 8.67
C SER A 158 -27.97 23.82 9.57
N ASN A 159 -28.35 23.85 10.85
CA ASN A 159 -27.91 24.92 11.77
C ASN A 159 -26.40 24.88 12.07
N TYR A 160 -25.77 23.71 11.87
CA TYR A 160 -24.33 23.53 12.03
C TYR A 160 -23.56 23.77 10.73
N HIS A 161 -24.24 24.07 9.62
CA HIS A 161 -23.62 24.18 8.30
C HIS A 161 -23.35 25.63 7.89
N MET A 162 -22.19 25.82 7.27
CA MET A 162 -21.87 26.96 6.43
C MET A 162 -21.70 26.48 5.00
N ILE A 163 -22.72 26.78 4.18
CA ILE A 163 -22.69 26.55 2.74
C ILE A 163 -22.67 27.90 2.05
N LYS A 164 -21.54 28.27 1.42
CA LYS A 164 -21.39 29.54 0.70
C LYS A 164 -20.58 29.38 -0.57
N THR A 165 -20.88 30.26 -1.52
CA THR A 165 -20.01 30.54 -2.66
C THR A 165 -19.20 31.79 -2.35
N ILE A 166 -17.88 31.71 -2.38
CA ILE A 166 -16.95 32.77 -1.95
C ILE A 166 -15.96 33.03 -3.08
N LYS A 167 -15.76 34.31 -3.43
CA LYS A 167 -14.67 34.71 -4.31
C LYS A 167 -13.44 35.03 -3.48
N LEU A 168 -12.31 34.44 -3.85
CA LEU A 168 -11.03 34.64 -3.17
C LEU A 168 -9.95 34.94 -4.20
N GLU A 169 -9.08 35.90 -3.88
CA GLU A 169 -7.81 36.08 -4.58
C GLU A 169 -6.78 35.05 -4.08
N LYS A 170 -5.75 34.78 -4.89
CA LYS A 170 -4.65 33.88 -4.48
C LYS A 170 -4.03 34.36 -3.18
N GLY A 171 -3.95 33.47 -2.19
CA GLY A 171 -3.41 33.75 -0.86
C GLY A 171 -4.39 34.42 0.11
N GLU A 172 -5.63 34.74 -0.29
CA GLU A 172 -6.67 35.10 0.67
C GLU A 172 -7.06 33.90 1.54
N ALA A 173 -7.44 34.18 2.79
CA ALA A 173 -7.64 33.16 3.80
C ALA A 173 -9.11 33.02 4.24
N LEU A 174 -9.53 31.77 4.46
CA LEU A 174 -10.70 31.42 5.27
C LEU A 174 -10.23 30.90 6.63
N TYR A 175 -10.98 31.21 7.68
CA TYR A 175 -10.69 30.77 9.05
C TYR A 175 -11.92 30.09 9.64
N PHE A 176 -11.75 28.87 10.14
CA PHE A 176 -12.79 28.06 10.80
C PHE A 176 -12.43 27.98 12.28
N THR A 177 -13.20 28.64 13.15
CA THR A 177 -12.82 28.87 14.54
C THR A 177 -13.66 28.05 15.50
N ALA A 178 -13.07 27.67 16.64
CA ALA A 178 -13.76 27.20 17.83
C ALA A 178 -13.25 28.01 19.04
N ASP A 179 -14.18 28.73 19.67
CA ASP A 179 -13.94 29.68 20.75
C ASP A 179 -14.70 29.23 22.01
N PRO A 180 -14.04 28.59 22.98
CA PRO A 180 -14.70 28.10 24.18
C PRO A 180 -15.01 29.22 25.16
N LYS A 181 -16.03 29.02 25.99
CA LYS A 181 -16.29 29.90 27.14
C LYS A 181 -15.15 29.80 28.17
N LYS A 182 -15.07 30.81 29.06
CA LYS A 182 -13.99 30.87 30.07
C LYS A 182 -14.07 29.78 31.15
N VAL A 183 -15.18 29.03 31.18
CA VAL A 183 -15.40 27.89 32.05
C VAL A 183 -15.11 26.64 31.23
N ILE A 184 -14.17 25.80 31.66
CA ILE A 184 -13.90 24.46 31.09
C ILE A 184 -13.77 23.47 32.24
N LYS A 185 -14.71 22.53 32.38
CA LYS A 185 -14.74 21.58 33.51
C LYS A 185 -14.19 20.19 33.20
N SER A 186 -14.44 19.68 31.99
CA SER A 186 -14.06 18.31 31.61
C SER A 186 -13.03 18.35 30.48
N SER A 187 -13.48 18.57 29.25
CA SER A 187 -12.69 18.79 28.04
C SER A 187 -13.63 19.19 26.90
N ASP A 188 -13.33 20.29 26.23
CA ASP A 188 -13.98 20.65 24.97
C ASP A 188 -13.22 20.04 23.79
N LEU A 189 -13.97 19.38 22.89
CA LEU A 189 -13.48 18.67 21.72
C LEU A 189 -14.23 19.14 20.46
N PRO A 190 -13.92 20.35 19.95
CA PRO A 190 -14.50 20.83 18.71
C PRO A 190 -13.90 20.12 17.50
N ALA A 191 -14.74 19.83 16.50
CA ALA A 191 -14.35 19.26 15.22
C ALA A 191 -15.01 19.98 14.04
N PHE A 192 -14.36 19.89 12.87
CA PHE A 192 -14.75 20.56 11.64
C PHE A 192 -14.71 19.57 10.47
N ARG A 193 -15.78 19.50 9.68
CA ARG A 193 -15.74 18.96 8.31
C ARG A 193 -15.78 20.13 7.35
N ILE A 194 -14.85 20.20 6.42
CA ILE A 194 -14.71 21.28 5.44
C ILE A 194 -14.59 20.66 4.05
N SER A 195 -15.39 21.13 3.10
CA SER A 195 -15.29 20.79 1.68
C SER A 195 -15.20 22.09 0.89
N ILE A 196 -14.10 22.28 0.16
CA ILE A 196 -13.88 23.44 -0.72
C ILE A 196 -13.78 22.91 -2.14
N LYS A 197 -14.58 23.45 -3.07
CA LYS A 197 -14.62 23.02 -4.48
C LYS A 197 -14.53 24.22 -5.41
N THR A 198 -13.94 24.06 -6.59
CA THR A 198 -13.96 25.09 -7.66
C THR A 198 -15.20 25.00 -8.56
N SER A 199 -16.04 23.98 -8.36
CA SER A 199 -17.32 23.78 -9.05
C SER A 199 -18.38 23.23 -8.09
N ASN A 200 -19.63 23.68 -8.23
CA ASN A 200 -20.79 23.10 -7.53
C ASN A 200 -21.43 21.94 -8.27
N ARG A 201 -20.89 21.56 -9.44
CA ARG A 201 -21.38 20.42 -10.21
C ARG A 201 -20.75 19.15 -9.66
N SER A 202 -21.58 18.15 -9.36
CA SER A 202 -21.12 16.77 -9.32
C SER A 202 -20.58 16.43 -10.71
N ILE A 203 -19.31 16.03 -10.80
CA ILE A 203 -18.79 15.44 -12.05
C ILE A 203 -19.23 13.99 -12.04
N ASP A 204 -20.17 13.68 -12.92
CA ASP A 204 -20.46 12.30 -13.28
C ASP A 204 -19.34 11.82 -14.22
N PHE A 205 -18.36 11.10 -13.66
CA PHE A 205 -17.26 10.50 -14.43
C PHE A 205 -17.73 9.39 -15.38
N THR A 206 -19.00 8.99 -15.29
CA THR A 206 -19.66 8.07 -16.22
C THR A 206 -20.41 8.81 -17.34
N SER A 207 -20.51 10.15 -17.26
CA SER A 207 -21.16 10.96 -18.29
C SER A 207 -20.39 10.89 -19.61
N GLY A 208 -21.07 10.48 -20.67
CA GLY A 208 -20.46 10.27 -21.98
C GLY A 208 -19.79 8.90 -22.17
N MET A 209 -19.91 7.98 -21.20
CA MET A 209 -19.68 6.57 -21.47
C MET A 209 -20.60 6.13 -22.61
N MET A 210 -20.01 5.67 -23.71
CA MET A 210 -20.78 5.12 -24.81
C MET A 210 -21.43 3.81 -24.39
N SER A 211 -22.57 3.46 -24.98
CA SER A 211 -23.13 2.11 -24.85
C SER A 211 -22.10 1.09 -25.36
N PHE A 212 -21.52 0.33 -24.45
CA PHE A 212 -20.54 -0.69 -24.78
C PHE A 212 -21.27 -1.97 -25.22
N GLU A 213 -21.46 -2.14 -26.52
CA GLU A 213 -21.91 -3.41 -27.09
C GLU A 213 -20.71 -4.37 -27.12
N GLY A 214 -20.63 -5.24 -26.12
CA GLY A 214 -19.63 -6.29 -26.10
C GLY A 214 -19.76 -7.26 -27.27
N CYS A 215 -18.63 -7.79 -27.73
CA CYS A 215 -18.64 -8.97 -28.59
C CYS A 215 -18.86 -10.22 -27.72
N ASN A 216 -19.70 -11.16 -28.16
CA ASN A 216 -19.89 -12.51 -27.59
C ASN A 216 -19.68 -12.64 -26.06
N LYS A 217 -20.71 -12.30 -25.27
CA LYS A 217 -20.67 -12.32 -23.79
C LYS A 217 -20.37 -13.70 -23.19
N GLU A 218 -20.55 -14.78 -23.94
CA GLU A 218 -20.29 -16.15 -23.52
C GLU A 218 -18.79 -16.46 -23.35
N ASP A 219 -17.92 -15.69 -24.00
CA ASP A 219 -16.47 -15.84 -23.89
C ASP A 219 -15.91 -15.25 -22.57
N VAL A 220 -16.76 -14.70 -21.68
CA VAL A 220 -16.36 -14.00 -20.45
C VAL A 220 -17.20 -14.41 -19.24
N ILE A 221 -16.52 -14.86 -18.18
CA ILE A 221 -17.14 -15.10 -16.86
C ILE A 221 -16.62 -14.04 -15.89
N ALA A 222 -17.56 -13.32 -15.28
CA ALA A 222 -17.29 -12.27 -14.31
C ALA A 222 -18.45 -12.22 -13.31
N TYR A 223 -18.14 -11.80 -12.10
CA TYR A 223 -19.08 -11.68 -10.99
C TYR A 223 -19.01 -10.27 -10.40
N PRO A 224 -20.10 -9.75 -9.82
CA PRO A 224 -20.03 -8.56 -9.00
C PRO A 224 -19.11 -8.79 -7.79
N ALA A 225 -18.56 -7.71 -7.22
CA ALA A 225 -17.83 -7.82 -5.97
C ALA A 225 -18.80 -8.30 -4.88
N VAL A 226 -18.34 -9.26 -4.08
CA VAL A 226 -19.12 -9.82 -2.97
C VAL A 226 -19.33 -8.72 -1.92
N LYS A 227 -20.59 -8.53 -1.49
CA LYS A 227 -20.99 -7.38 -0.66
C LYS A 227 -20.32 -7.37 0.72
N GLU A 228 -20.05 -8.55 1.25
CA GLU A 228 -19.46 -8.77 2.58
C GLU A 228 -17.95 -8.54 2.61
N TYR A 229 -17.28 -8.46 1.46
CA TYR A 229 -15.86 -8.13 1.41
C TYR A 229 -15.63 -6.71 1.95
N PRO A 230 -14.65 -6.48 2.84
CA PRO A 230 -14.38 -5.16 3.39
C PRO A 230 -13.78 -4.23 2.32
N GLN A 231 -14.58 -3.28 1.85
CA GLN A 231 -14.14 -2.30 0.86
C GLN A 231 -13.50 -1.10 1.56
N TYR A 232 -12.35 -0.66 1.06
CA TYR A 232 -11.77 0.64 1.43
C TYR A 232 -12.42 1.78 0.66
N ASP A 233 -12.24 1.82 -0.67
CA ASP A 233 -12.72 2.89 -1.54
C ASP A 233 -12.67 2.46 -3.02
N VAL A 234 -13.81 2.09 -3.61
CA VAL A 234 -13.87 1.66 -5.01
C VAL A 234 -13.86 2.88 -5.93
N LYS A 235 -12.84 2.97 -6.78
CA LYS A 235 -12.54 4.10 -7.68
C LYS A 235 -12.56 3.76 -9.16
N TYR A 236 -13.02 2.57 -9.54
CA TYR A 236 -13.12 2.15 -10.94
C TYR A 236 -14.40 1.39 -11.23
N ILE A 237 -14.86 1.52 -12.46
CA ILE A 237 -15.80 0.60 -13.10
C ILE A 237 -15.01 -0.20 -14.14
N VAL A 238 -15.20 -1.51 -14.17
CA VAL A 238 -14.55 -2.40 -15.14
C VAL A 238 -15.61 -3.18 -15.90
N ARG A 239 -15.50 -3.19 -17.23
CA ARG A 239 -16.33 -4.01 -18.12
C ARG A 239 -15.48 -4.81 -19.09
N VAL A 240 -15.86 -6.06 -19.31
CA VAL A 240 -15.22 -6.94 -20.30
C VAL A 240 -16.32 -7.54 -21.18
N ASN A 241 -16.24 -7.32 -22.50
CA ASN A 241 -17.33 -7.62 -23.43
C ASN A 241 -18.70 -7.11 -22.92
N GLY A 242 -18.71 -5.92 -22.29
CA GLY A 242 -19.92 -5.26 -21.78
C GLY A 242 -20.50 -5.90 -20.52
N LYS A 243 -19.85 -6.92 -19.95
CA LYS A 243 -20.19 -7.51 -18.65
C LYS A 243 -19.42 -6.79 -17.56
N GLU A 244 -20.10 -6.37 -16.50
CA GLU A 244 -19.46 -5.74 -15.35
C GLU A 244 -18.61 -6.75 -14.57
N VAL A 245 -17.44 -6.30 -14.14
CA VAL A 245 -16.50 -7.06 -13.31
C VAL A 245 -16.45 -6.42 -11.94
N GLY A 246 -16.62 -7.22 -10.89
CA GLY A 246 -16.50 -6.78 -9.51
C GLY A 246 -15.12 -6.19 -9.22
N VAL A 247 -15.12 -4.98 -8.68
CA VAL A 247 -13.90 -4.28 -8.25
C VAL A 247 -13.83 -4.34 -6.72
N TYR A 248 -12.74 -4.90 -6.23
CA TYR A 248 -12.37 -4.93 -4.82
C TYR A 248 -11.40 -3.79 -4.54
N SER A 249 -11.36 -3.33 -3.29
CA SER A 249 -10.50 -2.23 -2.86
C SER A 249 -9.84 -2.51 -1.53
N ASP A 250 -8.61 -2.02 -1.41
CA ASP A 250 -7.82 -1.96 -0.19
C ASP A 250 -7.06 -0.63 -0.16
N LYS A 251 -6.26 -0.37 0.88
CA LYS A 251 -5.45 0.85 1.02
C LYS A 251 -3.95 0.53 1.00
N ASN A 252 -3.16 1.38 0.37
CA ASN A 252 -1.70 1.30 0.43
C ASN A 252 -1.12 2.10 1.61
N SER A 253 0.21 2.07 1.74
CA SER A 253 0.99 2.81 2.74
C SER A 253 0.68 4.31 2.81
N TRP A 254 0.23 4.91 1.70
CA TRP A 254 -0.10 6.35 1.60
C TRP A 254 -1.57 6.66 1.85
N ASN A 255 -2.37 5.70 2.33
CA ASN A 255 -3.82 5.80 2.44
C ASN A 255 -4.49 6.12 1.09
N LYS A 256 -3.95 5.55 0.00
CA LYS A 256 -4.52 5.65 -1.34
C LYS A 256 -5.12 4.31 -1.74
N SER A 257 -6.15 4.38 -2.57
CA SER A 257 -6.94 3.20 -2.87
C SER A 257 -6.23 2.27 -3.85
N VAL A 258 -6.04 1.03 -3.47
CA VAL A 258 -5.56 -0.05 -4.33
C VAL A 258 -6.77 -0.84 -4.75
N ASN A 259 -7.14 -0.77 -6.02
CA ASN A 259 -8.28 -1.52 -6.53
C ASN A 259 -7.79 -2.69 -7.35
N PHE A 260 -8.57 -3.78 -7.32
CA PHE A 260 -8.26 -4.94 -8.12
C PHE A 260 -9.52 -5.67 -8.54
N ALA A 261 -9.46 -6.27 -9.72
CA ALA A 261 -10.56 -6.99 -10.33
C ALA A 261 -10.04 -8.22 -11.07
N SER A 262 -10.85 -9.28 -11.10
CA SER A 262 -10.53 -10.53 -11.77
C SER A 262 -11.71 -10.98 -12.62
N PHE A 263 -11.43 -11.49 -13.80
CA PHE A 263 -12.42 -12.13 -14.67
C PHE A 263 -11.79 -13.34 -15.35
N GLU A 264 -12.63 -14.17 -15.95
CA GLU A 264 -12.21 -15.28 -16.79
C GLU A 264 -12.59 -15.00 -18.23
N MET A 265 -11.73 -15.41 -19.15
CA MET A 265 -11.98 -15.35 -20.58
C MET A 265 -11.57 -16.64 -21.28
N ARG A 266 -12.26 -16.96 -22.38
CA ARG A 266 -11.97 -18.15 -23.17
C ARG A 266 -10.60 -18.05 -23.82
N GLU A 267 -9.81 -19.11 -23.67
CA GLU A 267 -8.50 -19.22 -24.33
C GLU A 267 -8.65 -19.15 -25.86
N GLY A 268 -7.73 -18.44 -26.52
CA GLY A 268 -7.74 -18.23 -27.98
C GLY A 268 -8.78 -17.21 -28.48
N LYS A 269 -9.49 -16.52 -27.58
CA LYS A 269 -10.41 -15.42 -27.93
C LYS A 269 -9.82 -14.06 -27.58
N THR A 270 -10.28 -13.03 -28.28
CA THR A 270 -9.98 -11.63 -27.96
C THR A 270 -11.22 -11.00 -27.34
N VAL A 271 -11.06 -10.37 -26.19
CA VAL A 271 -12.11 -9.62 -25.49
C VAL A 271 -11.84 -8.13 -25.56
N MET A 272 -12.89 -7.33 -25.48
CA MET A 272 -12.81 -5.88 -25.33
C MET A 272 -12.90 -5.52 -23.85
N VAL A 273 -11.89 -4.84 -23.32
CA VAL A 273 -11.83 -4.35 -21.93
C VAL A 273 -12.12 -2.85 -21.92
N GLU A 274 -12.91 -2.40 -20.95
CA GLU A 274 -13.15 -1.01 -20.61
C GLU A 274 -12.88 -0.80 -19.11
N VAL A 275 -12.08 0.21 -18.79
CA VAL A 275 -11.77 0.65 -17.43
C VAL A 275 -12.12 2.13 -17.32
N THR A 276 -13.00 2.48 -16.39
CA THR A 276 -13.42 3.85 -16.12
C THR A 276 -13.02 4.23 -14.70
N PRO A 277 -11.91 5.00 -14.54
CA PRO A 277 -11.61 5.69 -13.29
C PRO A 277 -12.77 6.61 -12.88
N LEU A 278 -13.00 6.72 -11.58
CA LEU A 278 -13.99 7.64 -10.97
C LEU A 278 -13.30 8.89 -10.40
N PHE A 279 -12.23 9.31 -11.07
CA PHE A 279 -11.42 10.49 -10.78
C PHE A 279 -10.79 11.00 -12.09
N GLY A 280 -10.42 12.28 -12.15
CA GLY A 280 -9.75 12.85 -13.31
C GLY A 280 -8.27 12.46 -13.38
N TYR A 281 -7.74 12.31 -14.59
CA TYR A 281 -6.31 12.05 -14.86
C TYR A 281 -5.89 12.67 -16.19
N ASN A 282 -4.61 13.04 -16.33
CA ASN A 282 -4.05 13.59 -17.56
C ASN A 282 -3.49 12.46 -18.44
N GLU A 283 -2.71 11.58 -17.85
CA GLU A 283 -2.05 10.46 -18.52
C GLU A 283 -2.18 9.16 -17.74
N TYR A 284 -1.97 8.05 -18.43
CA TYR A 284 -2.05 6.72 -17.85
C TYR A 284 -1.06 5.77 -18.52
N LYS A 285 -0.65 4.74 -17.77
CA LYS A 285 0.14 3.60 -18.23
C LYS A 285 -0.59 2.31 -17.92
N ILE A 286 -0.51 1.35 -18.84
CA ILE A 286 -0.94 -0.03 -18.64
C ILE A 286 0.31 -0.90 -18.60
N LEU A 287 0.64 -1.39 -17.41
CA LEU A 287 1.88 -2.11 -17.15
C LEU A 287 1.61 -3.60 -16.86
N PRO A 288 2.60 -4.48 -17.09
CA PRO A 288 3.87 -4.24 -17.78
C PRO A 288 3.72 -4.14 -19.32
N ASP A 289 4.66 -3.44 -19.97
CA ASP A 289 4.64 -3.23 -21.43
C ASP A 289 4.73 -4.53 -22.25
N LYS A 290 5.15 -5.66 -21.65
CA LYS A 290 5.30 -6.94 -22.36
C LYS A 290 4.02 -7.43 -23.02
N TYR A 291 2.86 -6.99 -22.53
CA TYR A 291 1.56 -7.33 -23.12
C TYR A 291 1.25 -6.52 -24.40
N GLY A 292 2.02 -5.47 -24.71
CA GLY A 292 1.86 -4.69 -25.94
C GLY A 292 0.48 -4.05 -26.11
N ILE A 293 -0.17 -3.69 -25.00
CA ILE A 293 -1.54 -3.18 -25.01
C ILE A 293 -1.59 -1.84 -25.75
N ILE A 294 -2.38 -1.79 -26.82
CA ILE A 294 -2.73 -0.56 -27.53
C ILE A 294 -4.14 -0.16 -27.08
N SER A 295 -4.23 0.94 -26.34
CA SER A 295 -5.47 1.46 -25.77
C SER A 295 -5.93 2.76 -26.41
N SER A 296 -7.22 3.03 -26.29
CA SER A 296 -7.84 4.31 -26.60
C SER A 296 -8.51 4.90 -25.36
N ARG A 297 -8.52 6.23 -25.25
CA ARG A 297 -9.24 6.96 -24.20
C ARG A 297 -10.43 7.69 -24.81
N ASN A 298 -11.60 7.53 -24.22
CA ASN A 298 -12.79 8.34 -24.50
C ASN A 298 -13.29 8.96 -23.18
N CYS A 299 -13.28 10.29 -23.10
CA CYS A 299 -13.50 11.02 -21.85
C CYS A 299 -12.63 10.45 -20.72
N ASN A 300 -13.23 9.86 -19.70
CA ASN A 300 -12.51 9.24 -18.59
C ASN A 300 -12.23 7.74 -18.79
N SER A 301 -12.85 7.08 -19.77
CA SER A 301 -12.75 5.63 -19.93
C SER A 301 -11.62 5.23 -20.86
N ILE A 302 -10.92 4.15 -20.50
CA ILE A 302 -9.83 3.53 -21.24
C ILE A 302 -10.33 2.20 -21.80
N SER A 303 -10.14 1.97 -23.09
CA SER A 303 -10.57 0.73 -23.75
C SER A 303 -9.47 0.11 -24.62
N PHE A 304 -9.43 -1.22 -24.69
CA PHE A 304 -8.45 -1.97 -25.47
C PHE A 304 -8.90 -3.40 -25.75
N LYS A 305 -8.21 -4.08 -26.67
CA LYS A 305 -8.34 -5.51 -26.94
C LYS A 305 -7.37 -6.30 -26.08
N LEU A 306 -7.83 -7.38 -25.47
CA LEU A 306 -7.01 -8.32 -24.72
C LEU A 306 -7.20 -9.73 -25.29
N SER A 307 -6.11 -10.42 -25.59
CA SER A 307 -6.15 -11.81 -26.11
C SER A 307 -5.44 -12.82 -25.22
N ASP A 308 -4.63 -12.34 -24.27
CA ASP A 308 -3.94 -13.19 -23.31
C ASP A 308 -4.84 -13.41 -22.09
N CYS A 309 -5.33 -14.65 -21.94
CA CYS A 309 -6.20 -15.05 -20.85
C CYS A 309 -5.48 -15.22 -19.50
N LYS A 310 -4.18 -14.97 -19.41
CA LYS A 310 -3.40 -14.93 -18.16
C LYS A 310 -2.81 -13.55 -17.90
N ALA A 311 -3.23 -12.52 -18.63
CA ALA A 311 -2.69 -11.18 -18.47
C ALA A 311 -2.98 -10.61 -17.08
N LYS A 312 -1.96 -9.94 -16.52
CA LYS A 312 -2.00 -9.29 -15.21
C LYS A 312 -1.56 -7.84 -15.41
N LEU A 313 -2.54 -6.95 -15.50
CA LEU A 313 -2.35 -5.55 -15.89
C LEU A 313 -2.44 -4.64 -14.67
N SER A 314 -1.62 -3.58 -14.64
CA SER A 314 -1.70 -2.52 -13.65
C SER A 314 -1.86 -1.16 -14.33
N PHE A 315 -2.79 -0.36 -13.84
CA PHE A 315 -3.03 1.00 -14.30
C PHE A 315 -2.42 1.99 -13.33
N VAL A 316 -1.50 2.80 -13.84
CA VAL A 316 -0.85 3.89 -13.11
C VAL A 316 -1.21 5.20 -13.82
N PHE A 317 -1.61 6.20 -13.05
CA PHE A 317 -2.07 7.50 -13.56
C PHE A 317 -1.08 8.58 -13.19
N ASP A 318 -0.83 9.51 -14.12
CA ASP A 318 0.03 10.69 -13.92
C ASP A 318 1.42 10.38 -13.35
N GLU A 319 2.00 9.24 -13.76
CA GLU A 319 3.30 8.71 -13.28
C GLU A 319 3.39 8.54 -11.74
N ASN A 320 2.25 8.51 -11.05
CA ASN A 320 2.21 8.48 -9.59
C ASN A 320 1.89 7.08 -9.06
N TYR A 321 2.94 6.27 -8.93
CA TYR A 321 2.88 4.90 -8.39
C TYR A 321 2.45 4.86 -6.91
N LYS A 322 2.49 5.98 -6.18
CA LYS A 322 2.09 6.03 -4.75
C LYS A 322 0.59 6.29 -4.58
N ASN A 323 -0.11 6.62 -5.67
CA ASN A 323 -1.52 7.02 -5.64
C ASN A 323 -2.49 5.86 -5.93
N THR A 324 -3.77 6.20 -6.12
CA THR A 324 -4.83 5.25 -6.45
C THR A 324 -4.49 4.46 -7.72
N THR A 325 -4.61 3.13 -7.67
CA THR A 325 -4.18 2.20 -8.72
C THR A 325 -5.23 1.13 -8.98
N LEU A 326 -5.20 0.50 -10.16
CA LEU A 326 -6.02 -0.66 -10.49
C LEU A 326 -5.13 -1.82 -10.94
N HIS A 327 -5.38 -3.02 -10.42
CA HIS A 327 -4.86 -4.28 -10.96
C HIS A 327 -5.98 -5.10 -11.59
N LEU A 328 -5.81 -5.52 -12.84
CA LEU A 328 -6.81 -6.29 -13.58
C LEU A 328 -6.21 -7.62 -14.01
N PHE A 329 -6.86 -8.71 -13.59
CA PHE A 329 -6.39 -10.07 -13.82
C PHE A 329 -7.34 -10.83 -14.74
N ALA A 330 -6.83 -11.30 -15.87
CA ALA A 330 -7.51 -12.29 -16.70
C ALA A 330 -7.09 -13.69 -16.25
N ASN A 331 -8.05 -14.62 -16.26
CA ASN A 331 -7.81 -16.06 -16.08
C ASN A 331 -8.44 -16.85 -17.23
N PRO A 332 -7.89 -18.02 -17.60
CA PRO A 332 -8.59 -18.91 -18.51
C PRO A 332 -9.87 -19.42 -17.84
N ILE A 333 -10.94 -19.60 -18.62
CA ILE A 333 -12.11 -20.34 -18.15
C ILE A 333 -11.70 -21.80 -17.91
N ASP A 334 -12.01 -22.33 -16.72
CA ASP A 334 -11.89 -23.75 -16.41
C ASP A 334 -13.19 -24.48 -16.78
N ASP A 335 -13.17 -25.21 -17.90
CA ASP A 335 -14.32 -26.00 -18.37
C ASP A 335 -14.58 -27.24 -17.50
N GLU A 336 -13.60 -27.65 -16.69
CA GLU A 336 -13.66 -28.83 -15.80
C GLU A 336 -13.87 -28.42 -14.33
N ALA A 337 -14.27 -27.16 -14.09
CA ALA A 337 -14.52 -26.64 -12.76
C ALA A 337 -15.59 -27.49 -12.02
N PRO A 338 -15.32 -27.95 -10.79
CA PRO A 338 -16.32 -28.64 -9.99
C PRO A 338 -17.45 -27.70 -9.59
N THR A 339 -18.65 -28.24 -9.36
CA THR A 339 -19.83 -27.46 -8.94
C THR A 339 -20.23 -27.73 -7.48
N GLU A 340 -19.65 -28.75 -6.84
CA GLU A 340 -19.92 -29.15 -5.47
C GLU A 340 -18.73 -29.90 -4.85
N SER A 341 -18.75 -30.06 -3.53
CA SER A 341 -17.72 -30.81 -2.81
C SER A 341 -17.90 -32.31 -2.97
N THR A 342 -16.79 -33.04 -2.93
CA THR A 342 -16.72 -34.51 -2.93
C THR A 342 -15.69 -34.98 -1.91
N ASP A 343 -15.51 -36.29 -1.71
CA ASP A 343 -14.44 -36.82 -0.85
C ASP A 343 -13.04 -36.34 -1.27
N ARG A 344 -12.85 -36.00 -2.55
CA ARG A 344 -11.57 -35.52 -3.09
C ARG A 344 -11.51 -33.99 -3.23
N VAL A 345 -12.64 -33.31 -3.29
CA VAL A 345 -12.71 -31.88 -3.65
C VAL A 345 -13.44 -31.09 -2.55
N LEU A 346 -12.75 -30.11 -1.97
CA LEU A 346 -13.34 -29.09 -1.12
C LEU A 346 -13.67 -27.88 -1.99
N TYR A 347 -14.95 -27.70 -2.33
CA TYR A 347 -15.42 -26.68 -3.27
C TYR A 347 -16.01 -25.46 -2.57
N PHE A 348 -15.58 -24.27 -3.00
CA PHE A 348 -16.12 -22.97 -2.61
C PHE A 348 -16.63 -22.24 -3.85
N GLY A 349 -17.94 -22.23 -4.04
CA GLY A 349 -18.62 -21.53 -5.15
C GLY A 349 -18.75 -20.01 -4.93
N PRO A 350 -19.30 -19.26 -5.90
CA PRO A 350 -19.47 -17.81 -5.79
C PRO A 350 -20.21 -17.36 -4.52
N GLY A 351 -19.71 -16.29 -3.87
CA GLY A 351 -20.24 -15.77 -2.60
C GLY A 351 -19.17 -15.61 -1.51
N TYR A 352 -19.58 -15.10 -0.34
CA TYR A 352 -18.70 -14.95 0.83
C TYR A 352 -18.75 -16.19 1.73
N HIS A 353 -17.58 -16.75 2.06
CA HIS A 353 -17.43 -17.91 2.92
C HIS A 353 -16.59 -17.54 4.14
N SER A 354 -17.23 -17.26 5.27
CA SER A 354 -16.55 -16.95 6.53
C SER A 354 -16.19 -18.23 7.29
N LEU A 355 -14.90 -18.52 7.42
CA LEU A 355 -14.42 -19.76 8.01
C LEU A 355 -14.21 -19.65 9.53
N GLN A 356 -14.89 -20.53 10.27
CA GLN A 356 -14.69 -20.69 11.73
C GLN A 356 -13.38 -21.42 12.08
N LYS A 357 -12.81 -22.15 11.11
CA LYS A 357 -11.54 -22.88 11.24
C LYS A 357 -10.79 -22.84 9.91
N PRO A 358 -9.45 -22.95 9.90
CA PRO A 358 -8.68 -23.09 8.67
C PRO A 358 -9.15 -24.28 7.82
N ILE A 359 -9.03 -24.17 6.49
CA ILE A 359 -9.16 -25.30 5.57
C ILE A 359 -7.91 -26.16 5.73
N GLU A 360 -8.09 -27.39 6.21
CA GLU A 360 -7.01 -28.36 6.37
C GLU A 360 -7.26 -29.57 5.46
N PRO A 361 -6.81 -29.53 4.19
CA PRO A 361 -7.03 -30.62 3.24
C PRO A 361 -6.20 -31.86 3.61
N GLU A 362 -6.75 -33.03 3.33
CA GLU A 362 -6.07 -34.31 3.38
C GLU A 362 -5.18 -34.54 2.15
N SER A 363 -4.21 -35.45 2.27
CA SER A 363 -3.31 -35.79 1.16
C SER A 363 -4.11 -36.28 -0.05
N GLY A 364 -3.80 -35.76 -1.25
CA GLY A 364 -4.52 -36.09 -2.50
C GLY A 364 -5.78 -35.25 -2.77
N GLN A 365 -6.19 -34.37 -1.86
CA GLN A 365 -7.36 -33.52 -2.03
C GLN A 365 -7.08 -32.26 -2.85
N ILE A 366 -8.15 -31.71 -3.40
CA ILE A 366 -8.19 -30.45 -4.14
C ILE A 366 -9.06 -29.46 -3.35
N VAL A 367 -8.53 -28.29 -3.04
CA VAL A 367 -9.30 -27.13 -2.59
C VAL A 367 -9.57 -26.27 -3.81
N TYR A 368 -10.83 -26.16 -4.23
CA TYR A 368 -11.23 -25.38 -5.40
C TYR A 368 -12.01 -24.14 -4.99
N ILE A 369 -11.46 -22.95 -5.26
CA ILE A 369 -12.06 -21.65 -4.95
C ILE A 369 -12.48 -20.99 -6.27
N ALA A 370 -13.78 -21.07 -6.60
CA ALA A 370 -14.32 -20.64 -7.89
C ALA A 370 -14.25 -19.11 -8.09
N ASN A 371 -14.28 -18.66 -9.34
CA ASN A 371 -14.47 -17.25 -9.66
C ASN A 371 -15.73 -16.70 -8.96
N GLY A 372 -15.65 -15.48 -8.43
CA GLY A 372 -16.72 -14.87 -7.62
C GLY A 372 -16.81 -15.40 -6.18
N ALA A 373 -16.02 -16.38 -5.78
CA ALA A 373 -15.92 -16.82 -4.39
C ALA A 373 -14.90 -15.96 -3.62
N VAL A 374 -15.25 -15.58 -2.39
CA VAL A 374 -14.35 -14.94 -1.42
C VAL A 374 -14.38 -15.77 -0.15
N VAL A 375 -13.26 -16.39 0.18
CA VAL A 375 -13.08 -17.20 1.39
C VAL A 375 -12.34 -16.39 2.43
N SER A 376 -13.00 -16.02 3.53
CA SER A 376 -12.38 -15.32 4.66
C SER A 376 -11.80 -16.32 5.65
N GLY A 377 -10.47 -16.45 5.68
CA GLY A 377 -9.75 -17.40 6.54
C GLY A 377 -8.39 -17.83 6.00
N THR A 378 -8.00 -19.08 6.26
CA THR A 378 -6.68 -19.64 5.95
C THR A 378 -6.81 -21.02 5.31
N VAL A 379 -5.98 -21.31 4.30
CA VAL A 379 -5.67 -22.68 3.88
C VAL A 379 -4.37 -23.13 4.56
N ARG A 380 -4.45 -24.16 5.40
CA ARG A 380 -3.31 -24.70 6.14
C ARG A 380 -3.03 -26.14 5.72
N ILE A 381 -1.96 -26.32 4.96
CA ILE A 381 -1.43 -27.61 4.51
C ILE A 381 -0.26 -27.97 5.42
N PHE A 382 -0.46 -28.92 6.33
CA PHE A 382 0.55 -29.30 7.31
C PHE A 382 0.76 -30.81 7.31
N ARG A 383 1.99 -31.25 7.01
CA ARG A 383 2.37 -32.67 6.93
C ARG A 383 1.48 -33.44 5.96
N LYS A 384 1.27 -32.88 4.77
CA LYS A 384 0.43 -33.47 3.70
C LYS A 384 1.22 -33.63 2.41
N ASP A 385 0.73 -34.52 1.56
CA ASP A 385 1.29 -34.76 0.24
C ASP A 385 0.22 -34.66 -0.85
N ASN A 386 0.60 -34.22 -2.05
CA ASN A 386 -0.27 -34.23 -3.24
C ASN A 386 -1.54 -33.38 -3.09
N VAL A 387 -1.42 -32.18 -2.50
CA VAL A 387 -2.56 -31.25 -2.35
C VAL A 387 -2.55 -30.20 -3.46
N ILE A 388 -3.72 -29.90 -4.00
CA ILE A 388 -3.92 -28.83 -4.98
C ILE A 388 -4.85 -27.77 -4.38
N VAL A 389 -4.48 -26.50 -4.48
CA VAL A 389 -5.34 -25.35 -4.20
C VAL A 389 -5.49 -24.58 -5.51
N THR A 390 -6.71 -24.50 -6.05
CA THR A 390 -6.92 -23.93 -7.38
C THR A 390 -8.28 -23.24 -7.59
N GLY A 391 -8.53 -22.75 -8.81
CA GLY A 391 -9.65 -21.90 -9.20
C GLY A 391 -9.22 -20.43 -9.38
N SER A 392 -10.18 -19.54 -9.63
CA SER A 392 -9.94 -18.10 -9.91
C SER A 392 -10.51 -17.16 -8.84
N GLY A 393 -10.99 -17.70 -7.72
CA GLY A 393 -11.54 -16.92 -6.61
C GLY A 393 -10.47 -16.36 -5.67
N MET A 394 -10.92 -15.85 -4.52
CA MET A 394 -10.07 -15.13 -3.58
C MET A 394 -10.11 -15.75 -2.18
N ILE A 395 -8.95 -15.80 -1.52
CA ILE A 395 -8.83 -15.94 -0.07
C ILE A 395 -8.47 -14.58 0.54
N VAL A 396 -9.17 -14.19 1.60
CA VAL A 396 -8.95 -12.93 2.31
C VAL A 396 -8.67 -13.19 3.78
N ARG A 397 -7.74 -12.43 4.35
CA ARG A 397 -7.43 -12.43 5.78
C ARG A 397 -7.38 -11.00 6.30
N ASP A 398 -8.26 -10.66 7.22
CA ASP A 398 -8.42 -9.33 7.81
C ASP A 398 -8.89 -9.43 9.27
N GLU A 399 -9.10 -8.31 9.95
CA GLU A 399 -9.53 -8.29 11.35
C GLU A 399 -10.89 -8.99 11.60
N SER A 400 -11.72 -9.16 10.56
CA SER A 400 -13.01 -9.85 10.64
C SER A 400 -12.91 -11.37 10.48
N SER A 401 -11.77 -11.91 10.02
CA SER A 401 -11.63 -13.36 9.87
C SER A 401 -11.61 -14.04 11.23
N LEU A 402 -12.46 -15.05 11.39
CA LEU A 402 -12.76 -15.67 12.69
C LEU A 402 -11.69 -16.67 13.15
N SER A 403 -10.79 -17.06 12.27
CA SER A 403 -9.72 -18.01 12.57
C SER A 403 -8.58 -17.92 11.58
N GLY A 404 -7.45 -18.53 11.96
CA GLY A 404 -6.32 -18.72 11.08
C GLY A 404 -5.25 -17.64 11.20
N PHE A 405 -4.19 -17.85 10.44
CA PHE A 405 -2.98 -17.04 10.37
C PHE A 405 -2.39 -17.26 8.99
N ARG A 406 -2.14 -16.17 8.28
CA ARG A 406 -1.81 -16.04 6.85
C ARG A 406 -2.94 -16.53 5.95
N ALA A 407 -2.91 -16.15 4.68
CA ALA A 407 -3.87 -16.69 3.71
C ALA A 407 -3.56 -18.16 3.40
N ILE A 408 -2.29 -18.47 3.11
CA ILE A 408 -1.86 -19.82 2.73
C ILE A 408 -0.62 -20.22 3.51
N ARG A 409 -0.65 -21.43 4.08
CA ARG A 409 0.49 -22.02 4.79
C ARG A 409 0.72 -23.44 4.31
N VAL A 410 1.92 -23.69 3.80
CA VAL A 410 2.42 -25.01 3.41
C VAL A 410 3.60 -25.34 4.30
N ILE A 411 3.46 -26.35 5.16
CA ILE A 411 4.42 -26.65 6.21
C ILE A 411 4.69 -28.15 6.25
N ASP A 412 5.96 -28.54 6.25
CA ASP A 412 6.39 -29.95 6.33
C ASP A 412 5.72 -30.85 5.28
N SER A 413 5.52 -30.33 4.06
CA SER A 413 4.66 -30.96 3.05
C SER A 413 5.38 -31.15 1.71
N THR A 414 4.92 -32.10 0.89
CA THR A 414 5.55 -32.41 -0.40
C THR A 414 4.53 -32.48 -1.54
N ASN A 415 4.94 -32.08 -2.75
CA ASN A 415 4.11 -32.14 -3.95
C ASN A 415 2.82 -31.32 -3.81
N ILE A 416 2.98 -30.01 -3.67
CA ILE A 416 1.87 -29.06 -3.44
C ILE A 416 1.75 -28.14 -4.65
N LYS A 417 0.51 -27.92 -5.13
CA LYS A 417 0.22 -26.95 -6.19
C LYS A 417 -0.73 -25.89 -5.67
N ILE A 418 -0.39 -24.62 -5.84
CA ILE A 418 -1.27 -23.47 -5.62
C ILE A 418 -1.38 -22.75 -6.97
N SER A 419 -2.58 -22.58 -7.52
CA SER A 419 -2.70 -22.02 -8.86
C SER A 419 -3.99 -21.26 -9.14
N GLY A 420 -3.90 -20.12 -9.83
CA GLY A 420 -5.04 -19.34 -10.31
C GLY A 420 -5.69 -18.45 -9.25
N ILE A 421 -5.63 -18.79 -7.97
CA ILE A 421 -6.34 -18.03 -6.94
C ILE A 421 -5.70 -16.66 -6.66
N THR A 422 -6.47 -15.79 -6.02
CA THR A 422 -5.99 -14.51 -5.46
C THR A 422 -5.93 -14.61 -3.94
N ALA A 423 -4.93 -14.01 -3.31
CA ALA A 423 -4.88 -13.80 -1.87
C ALA A 423 -4.71 -12.32 -1.54
N ASN A 424 -5.41 -11.90 -0.48
CA ASN A 424 -5.27 -10.58 0.12
C ASN A 424 -5.15 -10.77 1.64
N VAL A 425 -4.08 -10.22 2.21
CA VAL A 425 -3.94 -10.10 3.66
C VAL A 425 -3.95 -8.62 4.02
N ASN A 426 -4.99 -8.22 4.74
CA ASN A 426 -5.17 -6.90 5.35
C ASN A 426 -5.01 -7.01 6.87
N MET A 427 -3.83 -7.48 7.28
CA MET A 427 -3.44 -7.67 8.67
C MET A 427 -2.02 -7.14 8.84
N LYS A 428 -1.79 -6.30 9.85
CA LYS A 428 -0.44 -5.80 10.14
C LYS A 428 0.43 -6.92 10.70
N ASN A 429 1.66 -7.03 10.20
CA ASN A 429 2.64 -8.04 10.62
C ASN A 429 2.23 -9.49 10.33
N GLU A 430 1.56 -9.72 9.21
CA GLU A 430 1.14 -11.04 8.77
C GLU A 430 1.46 -11.27 7.29
N TRP A 431 2.42 -12.15 7.02
CA TRP A 431 2.76 -12.56 5.65
C TRP A 431 1.57 -13.24 4.96
N THR A 432 1.53 -13.17 3.63
CA THR A 432 0.43 -13.72 2.83
C THR A 432 0.57 -15.22 2.65
N THR A 433 1.72 -15.68 2.14
CA THR A 433 1.97 -17.07 1.77
C THR A 433 3.25 -17.58 2.42
N GLU A 434 3.13 -18.62 3.24
CA GLU A 434 4.27 -19.30 3.84
C GLU A 434 4.48 -20.68 3.23
N ILE A 435 5.69 -20.93 2.71
CA ILE A 435 6.18 -22.25 2.32
C ILE A 435 7.36 -22.63 3.23
N ARG A 436 7.10 -23.48 4.24
CA ARG A 436 8.07 -23.82 5.28
C ARG A 436 8.43 -25.31 5.25
N ARG A 437 9.73 -25.63 5.28
CA ARG A 437 10.28 -26.99 5.35
C ARG A 437 9.59 -27.97 4.40
N SER A 438 9.31 -27.49 3.19
CA SER A 438 8.52 -28.21 2.19
C SER A 438 9.34 -28.43 0.94
N SER A 439 8.92 -29.41 0.13
CA SER A 439 9.60 -29.69 -1.14
C SER A 439 8.65 -29.97 -2.28
N ASN A 440 9.09 -29.66 -3.50
CA ASN A 440 8.28 -29.82 -4.71
C ASN A 440 6.96 -29.05 -4.59
N VAL A 441 7.09 -27.72 -4.49
CA VAL A 441 5.94 -26.81 -4.39
C VAL A 441 5.88 -25.95 -5.64
N LEU A 442 4.73 -25.94 -6.31
CA LEU A 442 4.43 -25.10 -7.47
C LEU A 442 3.39 -24.05 -7.10
N ILE A 443 3.73 -22.78 -7.30
CA ILE A 443 2.82 -21.64 -7.24
C ILE A 443 2.73 -21.08 -8.66
N ASP A 444 1.56 -21.12 -9.31
CA ASP A 444 1.41 -20.78 -10.73
C ASP A 444 0.16 -19.93 -11.04
N ASN A 445 0.28 -18.84 -11.78
CA ASN A 445 -0.84 -17.91 -12.01
C ASN A 445 -1.50 -17.43 -10.70
N TYR A 446 -0.70 -17.25 -9.66
CA TYR A 446 -1.14 -16.81 -8.35
C TYR A 446 -1.07 -15.29 -8.25
N LYS A 447 -2.05 -14.69 -7.55
CA LYS A 447 -2.08 -13.24 -7.35
C LYS A 447 -2.07 -12.92 -5.86
N VAL A 448 -1.15 -12.08 -5.43
CA VAL A 448 -1.15 -11.48 -4.09
C VAL A 448 -1.35 -9.99 -4.23
N ILE A 449 -2.31 -9.45 -3.48
CA ILE A 449 -2.54 -8.01 -3.32
C ILE A 449 -2.68 -7.77 -1.83
N SER A 450 -1.57 -7.50 -1.14
CA SER A 450 -1.55 -7.22 0.31
C SER A 450 -0.88 -5.86 0.55
N PRO A 451 -1.56 -4.74 0.24
CA PRO A 451 -0.96 -3.41 0.24
C PRO A 451 -0.94 -2.74 1.62
N GLU A 452 -1.54 -3.35 2.65
CA GLU A 452 -1.54 -2.78 4.00
C GLU A 452 -0.13 -2.77 4.58
N TRP A 453 0.27 -1.60 5.08
CA TRP A 453 1.56 -1.38 5.73
C TRP A 453 1.54 -1.95 7.17
N ALA A 454 2.46 -2.82 7.59
CA ALA A 454 3.60 -3.45 6.91
C ALA A 454 3.79 -4.90 7.37
N SER A 455 4.83 -5.56 6.82
CA SER A 455 5.16 -6.97 7.04
C SER A 455 4.07 -7.91 6.50
N THR A 456 3.61 -7.55 5.30
CA THR A 456 2.63 -8.24 4.48
C THR A 456 3.29 -8.89 3.27
N ASP A 457 4.39 -9.62 3.51
CA ASP A 457 5.19 -10.33 2.51
C ASP A 457 4.29 -11.17 1.58
N ALA A 458 4.60 -11.24 0.29
CA ALA A 458 3.74 -11.97 -0.65
C ALA A 458 3.99 -13.49 -0.59
N VAL A 459 5.25 -13.91 -0.79
CA VAL A 459 5.65 -15.33 -0.74
C VAL A 459 6.96 -15.51 0.04
N ASP A 460 6.87 -16.16 1.19
CA ASP A 460 8.01 -16.57 2.02
C ASP A 460 8.35 -18.03 1.78
N ILE A 461 9.57 -18.28 1.31
CA ILE A 461 10.12 -19.63 1.14
C ILE A 461 11.15 -19.85 2.23
N ILE A 462 10.82 -20.75 3.16
CA ILE A 462 11.50 -20.91 4.43
C ILE A 462 12.06 -22.32 4.52
N ASN A 463 13.39 -22.46 4.58
CA ASN A 463 14.08 -23.75 4.73
C ASN A 463 13.54 -24.86 3.78
N SER A 464 13.20 -24.49 2.54
CA SER A 464 12.48 -25.33 1.57
C SER A 464 13.30 -25.55 0.29
N GLN A 465 12.96 -26.58 -0.49
CA GLN A 465 13.72 -26.97 -1.69
C GLN A 465 12.82 -27.36 -2.86
N LYS A 466 13.26 -27.13 -4.10
CA LYS A 466 12.45 -27.41 -5.31
C LYS A 466 11.12 -26.66 -5.27
N VAL A 467 11.21 -25.34 -5.15
CA VAL A 467 10.04 -24.44 -5.13
C VAL A 467 10.02 -23.63 -6.42
N TYR A 468 8.87 -23.58 -7.05
CA TYR A 468 8.63 -22.91 -8.32
C TYR A 468 7.53 -21.88 -8.12
N VAL A 469 7.82 -20.61 -8.39
CA VAL A 469 6.83 -19.53 -8.41
C VAL A 469 6.80 -18.98 -9.83
N THR A 470 5.72 -19.26 -10.56
CA THR A 470 5.61 -19.00 -11.99
C THR A 470 4.42 -18.12 -12.32
N ASP A 471 4.60 -17.25 -13.32
CA ASP A 471 3.53 -16.44 -13.92
C ASP A 471 2.61 -15.76 -12.89
N SER A 472 3.18 -15.21 -11.81
CA SER A 472 2.41 -14.69 -10.68
C SER A 472 2.47 -13.16 -10.59
N PHE A 473 1.42 -12.52 -10.09
CA PHE A 473 1.42 -11.09 -9.77
C PHE A 473 1.48 -10.92 -8.26
N LEU A 474 2.47 -10.20 -7.76
CA LEU A 474 2.72 -10.11 -6.33
C LEU A 474 2.87 -8.63 -5.95
N ARG A 475 1.88 -8.10 -5.23
CA ARG A 475 1.91 -6.78 -4.60
C ARG A 475 1.91 -6.92 -3.08
N SER A 476 2.94 -6.42 -2.43
CA SER A 476 3.14 -6.50 -0.98
C SER A 476 3.70 -5.20 -0.42
N THR A 477 3.40 -4.94 0.85
CA THR A 477 4.03 -3.87 1.65
C THR A 477 5.03 -4.46 2.64
N ASP A 478 5.94 -5.24 2.07
CA ASP A 478 7.20 -5.75 2.56
C ASP A 478 7.81 -6.56 1.38
N ASP A 479 8.56 -7.62 1.65
CA ASP A 479 9.12 -8.50 0.64
C ASP A 479 8.08 -9.11 -0.31
N THR A 480 8.32 -9.00 -1.62
CA THR A 480 7.40 -9.63 -2.60
C THR A 480 7.68 -11.12 -2.75
N VAL A 481 8.94 -11.51 -2.87
CA VAL A 481 9.37 -12.90 -2.74
C VAL A 481 10.63 -12.94 -1.90
N THR A 482 10.63 -13.76 -0.85
CA THR A 482 11.73 -13.82 0.10
C THR A 482 12.16 -15.25 0.41
N LEU A 483 13.47 -15.47 0.48
CA LEU A 483 14.09 -16.75 0.82
C LEU A 483 14.71 -16.64 2.20
N LYS A 484 14.10 -17.31 3.18
CA LYS A 484 14.47 -17.20 4.59
C LYS A 484 14.96 -18.54 5.16
N GLY A 485 15.92 -18.44 6.06
CA GLY A 485 16.43 -19.50 6.90
C GLY A 485 16.07 -19.17 8.34
N LEU A 486 15.07 -19.88 8.87
CA LEU A 486 14.61 -19.73 10.25
C LEU A 486 14.90 -21.01 11.06
N GLU A 487 14.76 -20.90 12.38
CA GLU A 487 14.73 -22.02 13.34
C GLU A 487 16.06 -22.81 13.46
N TRP A 488 17.13 -22.12 13.85
CA TRP A 488 18.35 -22.76 14.37
C TRP A 488 18.44 -22.59 15.89
N GLU A 489 18.52 -23.70 16.64
CA GLU A 489 18.57 -23.69 18.12
C GLU A 489 19.95 -23.35 18.71
N GLY A 490 20.87 -22.78 17.92
CA GLY A 490 22.17 -22.31 18.42
C GLY A 490 23.18 -23.41 18.76
N THR A 491 22.88 -24.67 18.49
CA THR A 491 23.77 -25.82 18.75
C THR A 491 24.24 -26.44 17.42
N GLY A 492 25.55 -26.44 17.16
CA GLY A 492 26.16 -27.15 16.01
C GLY A 492 26.14 -26.43 14.66
N GLU A 493 26.22 -27.18 13.55
CA GLU A 493 26.13 -26.64 12.18
C GLU A 493 24.67 -26.33 11.81
N LEU A 494 24.45 -25.35 10.91
CA LEU A 494 23.12 -25.04 10.37
C LEU A 494 22.52 -26.27 9.64
N PRO A 495 21.35 -26.80 10.06
CA PRO A 495 20.84 -28.06 9.53
C PRO A 495 20.05 -27.92 8.21
N ALA A 496 19.46 -26.74 7.97
CA ALA A 496 18.52 -26.54 6.87
C ALA A 496 19.15 -25.89 5.64
N GLN A 497 18.55 -26.11 4.46
CA GLN A 497 19.08 -25.67 3.16
C GLN A 497 17.96 -25.08 2.30
N LEU A 498 18.29 -24.05 1.50
CA LEU A 498 17.45 -23.50 0.45
C LEU A 498 18.13 -23.74 -0.89
N GLU A 499 17.54 -24.64 -1.69
CA GLU A 499 18.14 -25.09 -2.94
C GLU A 499 17.10 -25.40 -4.02
N HIS A 500 17.45 -25.11 -5.27
CA HIS A 500 16.60 -25.31 -6.45
C HIS A 500 15.30 -24.50 -6.35
N ILE A 501 15.45 -23.18 -6.29
CA ILE A 501 14.33 -22.25 -6.22
C ILE A 501 14.24 -21.49 -7.54
N TYR A 502 13.05 -21.44 -8.13
CA TYR A 502 12.82 -20.82 -9.43
C TYR A 502 11.65 -19.85 -9.34
N ILE A 503 11.92 -18.57 -9.53
CA ILE A 503 10.94 -17.49 -9.60
C ILE A 503 10.95 -16.99 -11.03
N THR A 504 9.88 -17.20 -11.80
CA THR A 504 9.92 -17.02 -13.26
C THR A 504 8.63 -16.42 -13.83
N GLY A 505 8.74 -15.41 -14.69
CA GLY A 505 7.58 -14.81 -15.35
C GLY A 505 6.72 -13.92 -14.44
N CYS A 506 7.20 -13.59 -13.24
CA CYS A 506 6.42 -12.85 -12.25
C CYS A 506 6.37 -11.34 -12.50
N ILE A 507 5.34 -10.69 -11.97
CA ILE A 507 5.17 -9.23 -11.98
C ILE A 507 5.13 -8.77 -10.53
N LEU A 508 6.02 -7.86 -10.16
CA LEU A 508 6.24 -7.47 -8.77
C LEU A 508 5.90 -6.00 -8.53
N TRP A 509 5.27 -5.73 -7.39
CA TRP A 509 5.03 -4.40 -6.86
C TRP A 509 5.34 -4.41 -5.36
N ASN A 510 6.41 -3.71 -4.98
CA ASN A 510 6.95 -3.74 -3.63
C ASN A 510 6.90 -2.35 -3.00
N GLU A 511 6.44 -2.29 -1.76
CA GLU A 511 6.51 -1.15 -0.86
C GLU A 511 7.16 -1.61 0.46
N CYS A 512 7.84 -0.74 1.20
CA CYS A 512 8.30 -0.98 2.58
C CYS A 512 9.44 -2.00 2.77
N ASN A 513 9.93 -2.72 1.74
CA ASN A 513 11.17 -3.49 1.85
C ASN A 513 11.83 -3.73 0.48
N SER A 514 11.97 -4.99 0.05
CA SER A 514 12.67 -5.36 -1.18
C SER A 514 11.81 -6.25 -2.09
N ALA A 515 12.01 -6.19 -3.41
CA ALA A 515 11.16 -6.96 -4.34
C ALA A 515 11.54 -8.45 -4.38
N MET A 516 12.83 -8.76 -4.49
CA MET A 516 13.34 -10.13 -4.53
C MET A 516 14.47 -10.29 -3.53
N VAL A 517 14.22 -11.07 -2.48
CA VAL A 517 15.09 -11.13 -1.30
C VAL A 517 15.64 -12.52 -1.08
N VAL A 518 16.95 -12.57 -0.82
CA VAL A 518 17.63 -13.73 -0.26
C VAL A 518 18.21 -13.32 1.09
N GLY A 519 17.61 -13.79 2.18
CA GLY A 519 17.68 -13.14 3.50
C GLY A 519 16.27 -12.66 3.91
N GLU A 520 16.10 -11.80 4.91
CA GLU A 520 17.10 -11.25 5.82
C GLU A 520 17.49 -12.22 6.93
N GLU A 521 16.50 -12.99 7.39
CA GLU A 521 16.71 -14.10 8.30
C GLU A 521 17.47 -15.21 7.58
N SER A 522 18.79 -15.23 7.76
CA SER A 522 19.69 -16.06 6.97
C SER A 522 20.24 -17.29 7.69
N MET A 523 19.52 -17.86 8.68
CA MET A 523 19.98 -19.06 9.42
C MET A 523 19.75 -20.37 8.66
N ALA A 524 20.29 -20.49 7.45
CA ALA A 524 20.35 -21.72 6.66
C ALA A 524 21.80 -21.99 6.23
N LYS A 525 22.18 -23.25 6.00
CA LYS A 525 23.56 -23.61 5.63
C LYS A 525 23.96 -23.03 4.27
N TYR A 526 23.07 -23.17 3.30
CA TYR A 526 23.28 -22.73 1.92
C TYR A 526 22.01 -22.10 1.34
N TYR A 527 22.22 -21.05 0.56
CA TYR A 527 21.30 -20.49 -0.43
C TYR A 527 21.97 -20.68 -1.79
N ARG A 528 21.54 -21.70 -2.55
CA ARG A 528 22.20 -22.03 -3.81
C ARG A 528 21.27 -22.57 -4.89
N ASN A 529 21.68 -22.46 -6.14
CA ASN A 529 20.86 -22.86 -7.30
C ASN A 529 19.51 -22.13 -7.30
N ILE A 530 19.57 -20.80 -7.23
CA ILE A 530 18.39 -19.92 -7.15
C ILE A 530 18.31 -19.07 -8.42
N TYR A 531 17.14 -19.03 -9.05
CA TYR A 531 16.92 -18.37 -10.32
C TYR A 531 15.72 -17.43 -10.24
N PHE A 532 15.96 -16.16 -10.54
CA PHE A 532 14.94 -15.13 -10.77
C PHE A 532 14.99 -14.77 -12.26
N ARG A 533 13.91 -15.04 -13.01
CA ARG A 533 13.91 -14.96 -14.48
C ARG A 533 12.67 -14.32 -15.07
N ASP A 534 12.84 -13.50 -16.09
CA ASP A 534 11.73 -12.94 -16.87
C ASP A 534 10.72 -12.17 -15.98
N ILE A 535 11.23 -11.27 -15.14
CA ILE A 535 10.46 -10.57 -14.11
C ILE A 535 10.28 -9.10 -14.49
N ASP A 536 9.03 -8.62 -14.42
CA ASP A 536 8.70 -7.20 -14.50
C ASP A 536 8.47 -6.63 -13.10
N VAL A 537 9.30 -5.68 -12.68
CA VAL A 537 9.13 -4.93 -11.43
C VAL A 537 8.48 -3.60 -11.77
N ILE A 538 7.19 -3.46 -11.48
CA ILE A 538 6.40 -2.27 -11.78
C ILE A 538 6.84 -1.10 -10.88
N PHE A 539 6.98 -1.39 -9.59
CA PHE A 539 7.33 -0.42 -8.57
C PHE A 539 8.08 -1.11 -7.42
N SER A 540 9.13 -0.46 -6.91
CA SER A 540 9.84 -0.88 -5.69
C SER A 540 10.25 0.36 -4.90
N TYR A 541 9.75 0.46 -3.68
CA TYR A 541 9.96 1.62 -2.81
C TYR A 541 10.38 1.17 -1.42
N ASP A 542 11.38 1.84 -0.86
CA ASP A 542 12.08 1.42 0.36
C ASP A 542 11.19 1.48 1.61
N ASP A 543 10.70 2.66 2.02
CA ASP A 543 9.84 2.84 3.20
C ASP A 543 9.13 4.18 3.19
N ILE A 544 7.90 4.25 3.71
CA ILE A 544 7.22 5.54 3.84
C ILE A 544 7.73 6.40 5.02
N TYR A 545 8.18 5.79 6.11
CA TYR A 545 8.63 6.46 7.34
C TYR A 545 10.14 6.59 7.45
N HIS A 546 10.88 5.72 6.76
CA HIS A 546 12.34 5.68 6.76
C HIS A 546 12.93 5.73 5.35
N HIS A 547 12.23 6.38 4.42
CA HIS A 547 12.75 6.68 3.09
C HIS A 547 14.17 7.26 3.20
N GLU A 548 15.09 6.73 2.41
CA GLU A 548 16.52 7.10 2.37
C GLU A 548 17.31 6.88 3.67
N ASN A 549 16.67 6.36 4.72
CA ASN A 549 17.29 6.07 6.01
C ASN A 549 17.59 4.57 6.21
N LEU A 550 17.23 3.73 5.25
CA LEU A 550 17.48 2.29 5.24
C LEU A 550 18.27 1.93 3.99
N TYR A 551 19.45 1.34 4.19
CA TYR A 551 20.42 1.12 3.12
C TYR A 551 20.35 -0.29 2.52
N GLU A 552 19.65 -1.19 3.19
CA GLU A 552 19.56 -2.62 2.89
C GLU A 552 18.45 -2.98 1.89
N ARG A 553 17.59 -2.03 1.52
CA ARG A 553 16.39 -2.28 0.69
C ARG A 553 16.64 -2.09 -0.81
N ALA A 554 16.23 -3.01 -1.66
CA ALA A 554 16.40 -2.89 -3.12
C ALA A 554 15.42 -3.78 -3.92
N VAL A 555 15.41 -3.61 -5.24
CA VAL A 555 14.74 -4.54 -6.15
C VAL A 555 15.37 -5.94 -6.06
N ILE A 556 16.70 -6.01 -6.17
CA ILE A 556 17.50 -7.24 -6.14
C ILE A 556 18.33 -7.24 -4.85
N SER A 557 18.04 -8.15 -3.94
CA SER A 557 18.61 -8.13 -2.59
C SER A 557 19.18 -9.48 -2.14
N ILE A 558 20.40 -9.44 -1.59
CA ILE A 558 20.96 -10.50 -0.73
C ILE A 558 21.40 -9.82 0.56
N ILE A 559 20.63 -10.00 1.64
CA ILE A 559 20.83 -9.26 2.88
C ILE A 559 20.99 -10.26 4.03
N PRO A 560 22.20 -10.77 4.31
CA PRO A 560 22.35 -11.73 5.39
C PRO A 560 22.40 -11.00 6.74
N CYS A 561 21.45 -11.26 7.65
CA CYS A 561 21.55 -10.83 9.05
C CYS A 561 22.49 -11.74 9.89
N HIS A 562 22.58 -13.00 9.47
CA HIS A 562 23.42 -14.04 10.05
C HIS A 562 24.37 -14.60 8.99
N GLY A 563 25.42 -15.27 9.44
CA GLY A 563 26.33 -15.93 8.52
C GLY A 563 25.71 -17.13 7.81
N SER A 564 25.83 -17.15 6.49
CA SER A 564 25.45 -18.26 5.62
C SER A 564 26.23 -18.17 4.30
N THR A 565 26.21 -19.24 3.51
CA THR A 565 26.81 -19.26 2.17
C THR A 565 25.73 -19.01 1.13
N PHE A 566 25.93 -17.97 0.32
CA PHE A 566 25.07 -17.57 -0.79
C PHE A 566 25.87 -17.74 -2.08
N GLU A 567 25.49 -18.71 -2.91
CA GLU A 567 26.23 -18.99 -4.13
C GLU A 567 25.38 -19.50 -5.28
N GLN A 568 25.77 -19.25 -6.53
CA GLN A 568 25.03 -19.72 -7.71
C GLN A 568 23.60 -19.17 -7.71
N ILE A 569 23.50 -17.83 -7.63
CA ILE A 569 22.25 -17.09 -7.65
C ILE A 569 22.22 -16.22 -8.91
N TYR A 570 21.11 -16.30 -9.64
CA TYR A 570 20.98 -15.72 -10.97
C TYR A 570 19.74 -14.82 -11.05
N TRP A 571 19.94 -13.58 -11.47
CA TRP A 571 18.88 -12.64 -11.87
C TRP A 571 19.00 -12.40 -13.37
N GLU A 572 18.06 -12.88 -14.17
CA GLU A 572 18.14 -12.85 -15.62
C GLU A 572 16.86 -12.28 -16.24
N ASN A 573 17.00 -11.38 -17.23
CA ASN A 573 15.87 -10.77 -17.94
C ASN A 573 14.90 -10.05 -16.99
N ILE A 574 15.40 -9.04 -16.27
CA ILE A 574 14.63 -8.26 -15.31
C ILE A 574 14.36 -6.87 -15.87
N LYS A 575 13.10 -6.46 -15.92
CA LYS A 575 12.70 -5.10 -16.32
C LYS A 575 12.15 -4.36 -15.12
N VAL A 576 12.79 -3.26 -14.75
CA VAL A 576 12.37 -2.39 -13.64
C VAL A 576 11.82 -1.10 -14.21
N ASN A 577 10.57 -0.82 -13.91
CA ASN A 577 9.91 0.41 -14.36
C ASN A 577 10.22 1.58 -13.43
N GLN A 578 10.01 1.41 -12.11
CA GLN A 578 10.39 2.41 -11.11
C GLN A 578 10.93 1.76 -9.85
N CYS A 579 12.05 2.27 -9.34
CA CYS A 579 12.66 1.82 -8.10
C CYS A 579 13.44 2.92 -7.38
N GLU A 580 13.59 2.81 -6.06
CA GLU A 580 14.62 3.58 -5.33
C GLU A 580 16.00 2.97 -5.57
N ARG A 581 16.30 1.79 -5.03
CA ARG A 581 17.60 1.11 -5.22
C ARG A 581 17.46 -0.12 -6.11
N LEU A 582 18.41 -0.32 -7.02
CA LEU A 582 18.37 -1.45 -7.95
C LEU A 582 18.93 -2.74 -7.33
N VAL A 583 20.13 -2.68 -6.75
CA VAL A 583 20.81 -3.85 -6.18
C VAL A 583 21.35 -3.54 -4.79
N CYS A 584 21.15 -4.45 -3.84
CA CYS A 584 21.80 -4.42 -2.53
C CYS A 584 22.28 -5.80 -2.11
N PHE A 585 23.60 -5.99 -2.04
CA PHE A 585 24.21 -7.17 -1.42
C PHE A 585 25.01 -6.73 -0.20
N ALA A 586 24.49 -6.96 0.99
CA ALA A 586 25.09 -6.41 2.20
C ALA A 586 24.97 -7.36 3.38
N PHE A 587 26.12 -7.71 3.97
CA PHE A 587 26.13 -8.22 5.34
C PHE A 587 25.82 -7.08 6.31
N VAL A 588 24.72 -7.22 7.05
CA VAL A 588 24.19 -6.18 7.92
C VAL A 588 24.40 -6.52 9.40
N ASN A 589 24.51 -5.48 10.23
CA ASN A 589 24.63 -5.55 11.69
C ASN A 589 23.40 -5.02 12.43
N GLU A 590 22.54 -4.34 11.69
CA GLU A 590 21.25 -3.81 12.11
C GLU A 590 20.25 -4.07 10.99
N PHE A 591 18.99 -4.27 11.38
CA PHE A 591 17.86 -4.36 10.48
C PHE A 591 16.76 -3.44 10.99
N TYR A 592 16.22 -2.58 10.13
CA TYR A 592 15.23 -1.57 10.52
C TYR A 592 15.68 -0.73 11.74
N LYS A 593 16.95 -0.30 11.73
CA LYS A 593 17.63 0.43 12.82
C LYS A 593 17.69 -0.29 14.17
N LYS A 594 17.48 -1.61 14.19
CA LYS A 594 17.59 -2.44 15.39
C LYS A 594 18.79 -3.39 15.25
N PRO A 595 19.65 -3.53 16.27
CA PRO A 595 20.70 -4.52 16.26
C PRO A 595 20.13 -5.93 16.08
N ILE A 596 20.80 -6.75 15.26
CA ILE A 596 20.36 -8.13 14.95
C ILE A 596 20.48 -9.06 16.17
N GLY A 597 21.37 -8.72 17.11
CA GLY A 597 21.58 -9.46 18.35
C GLY A 597 22.79 -10.40 18.30
N ASP A 598 22.82 -11.35 19.24
CA ASP A 598 24.05 -12.07 19.61
C ASP A 598 24.65 -12.95 18.51
N LEU A 599 23.87 -13.39 17.52
CA LEU A 599 24.35 -14.26 16.44
C LEU A 599 24.74 -13.48 15.17
N CYS A 600 24.61 -12.15 15.19
CA CYS A 600 24.96 -11.26 14.09
C CYS A 600 26.34 -11.61 13.51
N GLN A 601 26.35 -12.10 12.28
CA GLN A 601 27.55 -12.46 11.51
C GLN A 601 28.56 -13.41 12.17
N LYS A 602 28.22 -14.09 13.27
CA LYS A 602 29.13 -15.02 13.98
C LYS A 602 29.39 -16.32 13.22
N ILE A 603 28.42 -16.74 12.40
CA ILE A 603 28.53 -17.97 11.59
C ILE A 603 29.40 -17.68 10.34
N PRO A 604 30.26 -18.61 9.90
CA PRO A 604 30.99 -18.46 8.63
C PRO A 604 30.05 -18.33 7.42
N GLY A 605 30.59 -17.86 6.30
CA GLY A 605 29.83 -17.73 5.05
C GLY A 605 30.23 -16.51 4.24
N TYR A 606 29.80 -16.46 2.98
CA TYR A 606 30.17 -15.46 1.96
C TYR A 606 29.05 -15.33 0.92
N ILE A 607 29.14 -14.28 0.09
CA ILE A 607 28.34 -14.14 -1.14
C ILE A 607 29.28 -14.35 -2.33
N LYS A 608 29.01 -15.35 -3.18
CA LYS A 608 29.91 -15.70 -4.28
C LYS A 608 29.18 -16.18 -5.52
N ASN A 609 29.73 -15.93 -6.72
CA ASN A 609 29.19 -16.46 -7.98
C ASN A 609 27.72 -16.07 -8.18
N VAL A 610 27.50 -14.76 -8.26
CA VAL A 610 26.20 -14.15 -8.50
C VAL A 610 26.21 -13.53 -9.89
N THR A 611 25.16 -13.81 -10.68
CA THR A 611 25.00 -13.23 -12.02
C THR A 611 23.76 -12.34 -12.08
N ILE A 612 23.94 -11.13 -12.59
CA ILE A 612 22.88 -10.18 -12.91
C ILE A 612 22.98 -9.92 -14.41
N LYS A 613 22.04 -10.47 -15.18
CA LYS A 613 22.10 -10.54 -16.64
C LYS A 613 20.85 -9.98 -17.29
N ASN A 614 21.01 -9.16 -18.34
CA ASN A 614 19.90 -8.57 -19.08
C ASN A 614 18.91 -7.83 -18.15
N VAL A 615 19.43 -6.93 -17.32
CA VAL A 615 18.62 -6.15 -16.39
C VAL A 615 18.51 -4.71 -16.90
N ILE A 616 17.28 -4.22 -17.08
CA ILE A 616 17.00 -2.87 -17.55
C ILE A 616 16.24 -2.14 -16.45
N SER A 617 16.81 -1.04 -15.95
CA SER A 617 16.10 -0.10 -15.07
C SER A 617 15.79 1.20 -15.81
N ASN A 618 14.49 1.47 -15.93
CA ASN A 618 13.95 2.71 -16.46
C ASN A 618 13.66 3.74 -15.36
N SER A 619 14.02 3.44 -14.10
CA SER A 619 13.67 4.28 -12.95
C SER A 619 14.24 5.68 -13.06
N ASN A 620 13.36 6.67 -12.92
CA ASN A 620 13.69 8.09 -12.93
C ASN A 620 13.79 8.70 -11.52
N SER A 621 13.77 7.88 -10.45
CA SER A 621 13.89 8.38 -9.07
C SER A 621 15.10 9.31 -8.90
N THR A 622 14.93 10.42 -8.20
CA THR A 622 16.03 11.34 -7.87
C THR A 622 16.49 11.20 -6.42
N GLY A 623 16.02 10.17 -5.71
CA GLY A 623 16.39 9.93 -4.32
C GLY A 623 17.85 9.57 -4.13
N LEU A 624 18.32 9.61 -2.89
CA LEU A 624 19.71 9.36 -2.48
C LEU A 624 20.25 8.02 -2.98
N TYR A 625 19.37 7.02 -3.09
CA TYR A 625 19.72 5.65 -3.50
C TYR A 625 19.28 5.29 -4.91
N ALA A 626 18.85 6.28 -5.70
CA ALA A 626 18.33 6.10 -7.06
C ALA A 626 19.22 5.18 -7.92
N ASN A 627 18.68 4.01 -8.30
CA ASN A 627 19.35 2.98 -9.11
C ASN A 627 20.68 2.46 -8.54
N GLN A 628 20.97 2.72 -7.26
CA GLN A 628 22.24 2.34 -6.65
C GLN A 628 22.46 0.82 -6.70
N ILE A 629 23.72 0.44 -6.88
CA ILE A 629 24.25 -0.90 -6.69
C ILE A 629 25.14 -0.87 -5.45
N TYR A 630 24.60 -1.31 -4.32
CA TYR A 630 25.29 -1.27 -3.02
C TYR A 630 25.83 -2.65 -2.66
N LEU A 631 27.15 -2.75 -2.47
CA LEU A 631 27.84 -4.01 -2.18
C LEU A 631 28.71 -3.87 -0.91
N LYS A 632 28.36 -4.56 0.17
CA LYS A 632 29.04 -4.47 1.47
C LYS A 632 29.41 -5.85 1.99
N GLY A 633 30.68 -6.24 1.82
CA GLY A 633 31.25 -7.38 2.54
C GLY A 633 31.48 -7.05 4.02
N TRP A 634 31.69 -8.07 4.85
CA TRP A 634 31.86 -7.89 6.29
C TRP A 634 33.33 -7.84 6.73
N ASP A 635 34.11 -8.84 6.31
CA ASP A 635 35.55 -8.95 6.53
C ASP A 635 36.20 -9.79 5.41
N ALA A 636 37.50 -10.09 5.52
CA ALA A 636 38.23 -10.85 4.50
C ALA A 636 37.70 -12.28 4.28
N ASN A 637 37.14 -12.92 5.32
CA ASN A 637 36.59 -14.29 5.27
C ASN A 637 35.10 -14.30 4.91
N LYS A 638 34.38 -13.23 5.23
CA LYS A 638 32.97 -12.99 4.90
C LYS A 638 32.86 -11.87 3.86
N ASN A 639 33.34 -12.20 2.67
CA ASN A 639 33.46 -11.28 1.54
C ASN A 639 32.31 -11.44 0.53
N ILE A 640 32.30 -10.53 -0.45
CA ILE A 640 31.50 -10.63 -1.67
C ILE A 640 32.47 -10.79 -2.85
N SER A 641 32.34 -11.85 -3.63
CA SER A 641 33.25 -12.12 -4.75
C SER A 641 32.54 -12.74 -5.96
N ASP A 642 33.18 -12.65 -7.13
CA ASP A 642 32.74 -13.27 -8.38
C ASP A 642 31.32 -12.84 -8.79
N ILE A 643 31.12 -11.52 -8.91
CA ILE A 643 29.84 -10.91 -9.32
C ILE A 643 29.91 -10.55 -10.81
N ASN A 644 29.01 -11.10 -11.62
CA ASN A 644 28.95 -10.87 -13.06
C ASN A 644 27.74 -10.00 -13.41
N PHE A 645 27.98 -8.77 -13.83
CA PHE A 645 26.99 -7.90 -14.46
C PHE A 645 27.10 -8.05 -15.99
N GLU A 646 26.09 -8.60 -16.63
CA GLU A 646 26.07 -8.82 -18.09
C GLU A 646 24.89 -8.09 -18.70
N ASN A 647 25.15 -7.12 -19.58
CA ASN A 647 24.09 -6.34 -20.23
C ASN A 647 23.09 -5.72 -19.22
N VAL A 648 23.62 -5.01 -18.23
CA VAL A 648 22.82 -4.21 -17.30
C VAL A 648 22.73 -2.78 -17.82
N VAL A 649 21.52 -2.24 -17.94
CA VAL A 649 21.24 -0.92 -18.49
C VAL A 649 20.45 -0.11 -17.47
N ILE A 650 20.96 1.06 -17.10
CA ILE A 650 20.31 1.98 -16.16
C ILE A 650 20.10 3.29 -16.91
N ARG A 651 18.85 3.74 -17.04
CA ARG A 651 18.49 4.98 -17.77
C ARG A 651 19.04 5.05 -19.20
N GLY A 652 19.03 3.91 -19.89
CA GLY A 652 19.54 3.79 -21.25
C GLY A 652 21.07 3.68 -21.36
N GLU A 653 21.81 3.80 -20.26
CA GLU A 653 23.27 3.66 -20.24
C GLU A 653 23.69 2.28 -19.76
N LYS A 654 24.65 1.66 -20.45
CA LYS A 654 25.20 0.36 -20.06
C LYS A 654 26.12 0.51 -18.85
N LEU A 655 25.86 -0.29 -17.81
CA LEU A 655 26.65 -0.34 -16.59
C LEU A 655 28.09 -0.79 -16.88
N ASN A 656 29.06 -0.10 -16.30
CA ASN A 656 30.47 -0.43 -16.35
C ASN A 656 31.17 -0.06 -15.03
N ALA A 657 32.47 -0.32 -14.93
CA ALA A 657 33.23 -0.12 -13.69
C ALA A 657 33.28 1.33 -13.20
N ASP A 658 33.15 2.30 -14.12
CA ASP A 658 33.18 3.74 -13.82
C ASP A 658 31.78 4.32 -13.59
N SER A 659 30.72 3.51 -13.68
CA SER A 659 29.34 3.98 -13.47
C SER A 659 29.16 4.51 -12.05
N PRO A 660 28.53 5.70 -11.87
CA PRO A 660 28.42 6.37 -10.57
C PRO A 660 27.46 5.66 -9.60
N PHE A 661 26.70 4.66 -10.07
CA PHE A 661 25.73 3.92 -9.28
C PHE A 661 26.36 2.91 -8.33
N ILE A 662 27.64 2.55 -8.52
CA ILE A 662 28.30 1.47 -7.80
C ILE A 662 28.94 1.99 -6.51
N VAL A 663 28.49 1.46 -5.38
CA VAL A 663 29.05 1.75 -4.06
C VAL A 663 29.49 0.43 -3.42
N LYS A 664 30.79 0.32 -3.09
CA LYS A 664 31.34 -0.90 -2.49
C LYS A 664 32.44 -0.64 -1.46
N ASN A 665 32.61 -1.57 -0.51
CA ASN A 665 33.72 -1.54 0.44
C ASN A 665 34.92 -2.42 0.00
N THR A 666 35.96 -2.51 0.84
CA THR A 666 37.22 -3.22 0.53
C THR A 666 37.07 -4.75 0.47
N TYR A 667 35.98 -5.30 1.02
CA TYR A 667 35.71 -6.74 1.07
C TYR A 667 34.89 -7.24 -0.14
N VAL A 668 34.87 -6.45 -1.23
CA VAL A 668 34.21 -6.78 -2.49
C VAL A 668 35.24 -6.88 -3.61
N SER A 669 35.33 -8.05 -4.25
CA SER A 669 36.35 -8.36 -5.27
C SER A 669 35.76 -9.09 -6.49
N ASN A 670 36.53 -9.17 -7.58
CA ASN A 670 36.18 -9.88 -8.81
C ASN A 670 34.78 -9.53 -9.37
N ILE A 671 34.51 -8.23 -9.54
CA ILE A 671 33.32 -7.78 -10.27
C ILE A 671 33.66 -7.70 -11.75
N VAL A 672 32.84 -8.34 -12.58
CA VAL A 672 33.00 -8.36 -14.04
C VAL A 672 31.80 -7.67 -14.68
N PHE A 673 32.07 -6.78 -15.65
CA PHE A 673 31.07 -6.10 -16.45
C PHE A 673 31.20 -6.56 -17.91
N LYS A 674 30.10 -7.04 -18.51
CA LYS A 674 30.05 -7.57 -19.87
C LYS A 674 29.01 -6.90 -20.75
#